data_AF-A0A7I7T7V6-F1
#
_entry.id   AF-A0A7I7T7V6-F1
#
_cell.length_a   1.000
_cell.length_b   1.000
_cell.length_c   1.000
_cell.angle_alpha   90.00
_cell.angle_beta   90.00
_cell.angle_gamma   90.00
#
_symmetry.space_group_name_H-M   'P 1'
#
loop_
_entity.id
_entity.type
_entity.pdbx_description
1 polymer ?
#
loop_
_entity_poly.entity_id
_entity_poly.type
_entity_poly.pdbx_seq_one_letter_code
_entity_poly.pdbx_strand_id
1 'polypeptide(L)'
;MSMSLADLDRWDPNAIHEVFSAVTGHSEATRQTSQGLGQVMASVPLEGAAHDAAMRASSGIQRDLDLHADQLDAVANAASTAETEVRGIKSDWQKICRMADRWGITIDIETNEILPPNPQPTDPDDIAELERRMDIIHDEIVELLDRANNADRDLAAAIDGANGTMSAADVDRELHDGPHTPMDNGLGAGDGLALQSGQLTDQQRQRLTEATTLSPSQLEALQRGDLVLPPDQLGYLIGVSQALGDKTPQQVSDLMGKLGPDGDKLASALHLASNPYISSGVPGQGKPGTVGYVPDRGGKFALPPGLANAPVMQEFYPPPGMPGQPGGGMPKPLAPPMANQQLMALANIAAKGDPGVKMGSGLDALVLDKAHALVTASNDQALPTGPAGAEMDRTIWAKNSVDPTLQHMLDVVHGDSLVVHDAVTGAAVDGLSADPARGQQFLGDMFNHDYADGGKAVGSLFDNIEGQAVVHDPGNATEVALAERAGQTAHAAALKLSDEHLLNLNGAGDSLGQMNPELTQKLSHALSHYIPDMMNNRLEDTRGFGLLDDALGIGEGHLPLTQGVFAVLDSDDTASQYINKAAEGYTALWHQELAQSIAKSLTTGDSSAIDYADATTIGEMYGIRDHANLVEANDRITDDNLAAQAAYDRRKAWIDGLDGVGSSVPVAGQYASTAAYALNQMFLGDAPTPLPLGDTELRGSIPAQYALAAELYSAGVGDTSGLAPYALPDGSGLQDYRSQASKADGGAFRNAVQDYLNTLGIPNSQIWANYTEGYNNALK
;
A
#
# COMPACT_ATOMS: atom_id res chain seq x y z
N MET A 1 5.04 15.75 41.11
CA MET A 1 4.62 14.36 41.40
C MET A 1 4.65 13.63 40.06
N SER A 2 4.84 12.32 40.01
CA SER A 2 4.72 11.58 38.74
C SER A 2 3.24 11.25 38.48
N MET A 3 2.80 11.40 37.24
CA MET A 3 1.46 11.03 36.76
C MET A 3 1.17 9.54 36.98
N SER A 4 -0.08 9.18 37.28
CA SER A 4 -0.57 7.80 37.39
C SER A 4 -1.58 7.45 36.29
N LEU A 5 -1.84 6.16 36.06
CA LEU A 5 -2.88 5.73 35.12
C LEU A 5 -4.28 6.21 35.53
N ALA A 6 -4.57 6.25 36.83
CA ALA A 6 -5.81 6.82 37.36
C ALA A 6 -5.95 8.33 37.06
N ASP A 7 -4.85 9.08 37.07
CA ASP A 7 -4.86 10.50 36.72
C ASP A 7 -5.08 10.67 35.20
N LEU A 8 -4.41 9.85 34.39
CA LEU A 8 -4.61 9.81 32.93
C LEU A 8 -6.04 9.46 32.55
N ASP A 9 -6.69 8.54 33.25
CA ASP A 9 -8.08 8.17 32.97
C ASP A 9 -9.06 9.35 33.20
N ARG A 10 -8.72 10.26 34.13
CA ARG A 10 -9.54 11.44 34.44
C ARG A 10 -9.29 12.66 33.55
N TRP A 11 -8.19 12.68 32.80
CA TRP A 11 -7.89 13.80 31.91
C TRP A 11 -9.01 14.02 30.88
N ASP A 12 -9.47 15.27 30.79
CA ASP A 12 -10.40 15.72 29.76
C ASP A 12 -9.71 16.78 28.89
N PRO A 13 -9.20 16.41 27.72
CA PRO A 13 -8.54 17.36 26.84
C PRO A 13 -9.48 18.48 26.36
N ASN A 14 -10.80 18.26 26.34
CA ASN A 14 -11.75 19.32 25.97
C ASN A 14 -11.84 20.40 27.03
N ALA A 15 -11.64 20.07 28.31
CA ALA A 15 -11.60 21.06 29.38
C ALA A 15 -10.38 21.98 29.24
N ILE A 16 -9.23 21.44 28.82
CA ILE A 16 -8.04 22.23 28.46
C ILE A 16 -8.39 23.15 27.28
N HIS A 17 -8.92 22.59 26.20
CA HIS A 17 -9.34 23.35 25.02
C HIS A 17 -10.25 24.55 25.32
N GLU A 18 -11.30 24.33 26.12
CA GLU A 18 -12.28 25.37 26.46
C GLU A 18 -11.63 26.54 27.21
N VAL A 19 -10.73 26.26 28.15
CA VAL A 19 -10.02 27.29 28.92
C VAL A 19 -9.12 28.10 28.00
N PHE A 20 -8.36 27.46 27.11
CA PHE A 20 -7.39 28.16 26.28
C PHE A 20 -8.00 28.82 25.04
N SER A 21 -9.14 28.31 24.54
CA SER A 21 -9.96 29.03 23.56
C SER A 21 -10.42 30.40 24.09
N ALA A 22 -10.74 30.48 25.39
CA ALA A 22 -11.07 31.75 26.01
C ALA A 22 -9.84 32.70 26.11
N VAL A 23 -8.64 32.16 26.29
CA VAL A 23 -7.38 32.92 26.28
C VAL A 23 -7.09 33.48 24.88
N THR A 24 -7.24 32.67 23.83
CA THR A 24 -7.10 33.10 22.42
C THR A 24 -8.08 34.22 22.09
N GLY A 25 -9.37 34.03 22.42
CA GLY A 25 -10.38 35.08 22.22
C GLY A 25 -10.06 36.37 23.00
N HIS A 26 -9.42 36.26 24.17
CA HIS A 26 -8.98 37.41 24.95
C HIS A 26 -7.80 38.15 24.29
N SER A 27 -6.84 37.42 23.72
CA SER A 27 -5.74 37.99 22.95
C SER A 27 -6.25 38.79 21.75
N GLU A 28 -7.14 38.19 20.94
CA GLU A 28 -7.72 38.83 19.77
C GLU A 28 -8.47 40.13 20.14
N ALA A 29 -9.30 40.08 21.18
CA ALA A 29 -10.03 41.24 21.68
C ALA A 29 -9.08 42.34 22.17
N THR A 30 -7.95 41.98 22.77
CA THR A 30 -6.91 42.90 23.23
C THR A 30 -6.23 43.60 22.04
N ARG A 31 -5.85 42.85 20.99
CA ARG A 31 -5.30 43.44 19.75
C ARG A 31 -6.29 44.35 19.05
N GLN A 32 -7.57 43.96 18.96
CA GLN A 32 -8.61 44.80 18.39
C GLN A 32 -8.77 46.11 19.17
N THR A 33 -8.71 46.05 20.50
CA THR A 33 -8.77 47.23 21.37
C THR A 33 -7.57 48.17 21.15
N SER A 34 -6.36 47.61 21.05
CA SER A 34 -5.13 48.36 20.75
C SER A 34 -5.23 49.11 19.41
N GLN A 35 -5.68 48.40 18.36
CA GLN A 35 -5.88 49.00 17.04
C GLN A 35 -6.97 50.08 17.04
N GLY A 36 -8.10 49.81 17.71
CA GLY A 36 -9.21 50.76 17.84
C GLY A 36 -8.79 52.05 18.54
N LEU A 37 -7.98 51.96 19.60
CA LEU A 37 -7.44 53.12 20.29
C LEU A 37 -6.58 54.00 19.36
N GLY A 38 -5.76 53.38 18.52
CA GLY A 38 -4.95 54.07 17.52
C GLY A 38 -5.78 54.80 16.48
N GLN A 39 -6.83 54.15 15.98
CA GLN A 39 -7.76 54.75 15.03
C GLN A 39 -8.53 55.94 15.63
N VAL A 40 -9.01 55.80 16.88
CA VAL A 40 -9.69 56.89 17.59
C VAL A 40 -8.74 58.08 17.70
N MET A 41 -7.52 57.88 18.19
CA MET A 41 -6.54 58.96 18.35
C MET A 41 -6.16 59.63 17.03
N ALA A 42 -6.02 58.87 15.95
CA ALA A 42 -5.74 59.40 14.61
C ALA A 42 -6.91 60.24 14.05
N SER A 43 -8.15 59.98 14.49
CA SER A 43 -9.34 60.66 14.02
C SER A 43 -9.66 61.98 14.74
N VAL A 44 -9.03 62.27 15.87
CA VAL A 44 -9.34 63.45 16.67
C VAL A 44 -8.58 64.69 16.14
N PRO A 45 -9.28 65.75 15.68
CA PRO A 45 -8.65 66.97 15.17
C PRO A 45 -8.25 67.90 16.33
N LEU A 46 -7.25 67.51 17.11
CA LEU A 46 -6.68 68.26 18.23
C LEU A 46 -5.21 68.56 17.94
N GLU A 47 -4.75 69.80 18.15
CA GLU A 47 -3.35 70.21 17.96
C GLU A 47 -2.78 70.84 19.25
N GLY A 48 -1.44 70.80 19.41
CA GLY A 48 -0.71 71.41 20.52
C GLY A 48 -0.31 70.44 21.63
N ALA A 49 0.28 70.96 22.72
CA ALA A 49 0.94 70.15 23.76
C ALA A 49 0.04 69.10 24.45
N ALA A 50 -1.28 69.32 24.49
CA ALA A 50 -2.24 68.34 25.01
C ALA A 50 -2.41 67.15 24.05
N HIS A 51 -2.41 67.39 22.74
CA HIS A 51 -2.41 66.34 21.73
C HIS A 51 -1.11 65.51 21.79
N ASP A 52 0.05 66.16 21.88
CA ASP A 52 1.35 65.47 21.99
C ASP A 52 1.46 64.61 23.26
N ALA A 53 0.85 65.05 24.36
CA ALA A 53 0.77 64.27 25.59
C ALA A 53 -0.19 63.08 25.43
N ALA A 54 -1.35 63.27 24.81
CA ALA A 54 -2.34 62.22 24.56
C ALA A 54 -1.83 61.18 23.56
N MET A 55 -1.14 61.58 22.49
CA MET A 55 -0.52 60.66 21.53
C MET A 55 0.57 59.81 22.19
N ARG A 56 1.45 60.41 22.99
CA ARG A 56 2.47 59.64 23.73
C ARG A 56 1.86 58.67 24.74
N ALA A 57 0.84 59.09 25.48
CA ALA A 57 0.14 58.23 26.43
C ALA A 57 -0.57 57.08 25.70
N SER A 58 -1.24 57.36 24.59
CA SER A 58 -1.92 56.36 23.76
C SER A 58 -0.94 55.35 23.18
N SER A 59 0.18 55.79 22.60
CA SER A 59 1.20 54.87 22.08
C SER A 59 1.83 54.01 23.19
N GLY A 60 1.91 54.53 24.42
CA GLY A 60 2.28 53.73 25.59
C GLY A 60 1.27 52.63 25.87
N ILE A 61 -0.02 52.99 25.98
CA ILE A 61 -1.12 52.05 26.23
C ILE A 61 -1.23 51.00 25.13
N GLN A 62 -1.10 51.38 23.85
CA GLN A 62 -1.11 50.44 22.73
C GLN A 62 0.02 49.42 22.86
N ARG A 63 1.24 49.87 23.19
CA ARG A 63 2.37 48.96 23.39
C ARG A 63 2.13 47.98 24.54
N ASP A 64 1.52 48.45 25.64
CA ASP A 64 1.19 47.59 26.79
C ASP A 64 0.10 46.56 26.43
N LEU A 65 -0.92 46.97 25.66
CA LEU A 65 -1.97 46.07 25.16
C LEU A 65 -1.42 45.04 24.17
N ASP A 66 -0.55 45.46 23.24
CA ASP A 66 0.07 44.55 22.27
C ASP A 66 0.98 43.53 22.99
N LEU A 67 1.76 43.96 23.97
CA LEU A 67 2.58 43.08 24.79
C LEU A 67 1.74 42.09 25.62
N HIS A 68 0.59 42.53 26.12
CA HIS A 68 -0.32 41.63 26.83
C HIS A 68 -0.96 40.60 25.89
N ALA A 69 -1.34 41.00 24.67
CA ALA A 69 -1.80 40.06 23.66
C ALA A 69 -0.72 39.04 23.29
N ASP A 70 0.53 39.49 23.11
CA ASP A 70 1.66 38.58 22.84
C ASP A 70 1.87 37.57 23.98
N GLN A 71 1.68 37.97 25.24
CA GLN A 71 1.74 37.06 26.39
C GLN A 71 0.59 36.05 26.40
N LEU A 72 -0.63 36.47 26.06
CA LEU A 72 -1.79 35.60 25.97
C LEU A 72 -1.64 34.58 24.83
N ASP A 73 -1.07 35.00 23.69
CA ASP A 73 -0.77 34.09 22.58
C ASP A 73 0.27 33.05 22.97
N ALA A 74 1.35 33.45 23.66
CA ALA A 74 2.37 32.50 24.13
C ALA A 74 1.77 31.42 25.06
N VAL A 75 0.84 31.81 25.93
CA VAL A 75 0.11 30.89 26.82
C VAL A 75 -0.81 29.97 26.03
N ALA A 76 -1.59 30.53 25.09
CA ALA A 76 -2.50 29.73 24.27
C ALA A 76 -1.74 28.69 23.44
N ASN A 77 -0.56 29.04 22.92
CA ASN A 77 0.28 28.12 22.15
C ASN A 77 0.87 26.99 23.01
N ALA A 78 1.45 27.34 24.16
CA ALA A 78 2.00 26.35 25.09
C ALA A 78 0.90 25.40 25.59
N ALA A 79 -0.31 25.90 25.76
CA ALA A 79 -1.43 25.08 26.17
C ALA A 79 -2.06 24.24 25.05
N SER A 80 -2.13 24.74 23.81
CA SER A 80 -2.52 23.96 22.63
C SER A 80 -1.57 22.77 22.42
N THR A 81 -0.28 22.98 22.69
CA THR A 81 0.75 21.93 22.70
C THR A 81 0.43 20.87 23.74
N ALA A 82 0.27 21.27 25.01
CA ALA A 82 -0.07 20.36 26.07
C ALA A 82 -1.40 19.64 25.83
N GLU A 83 -2.41 20.33 25.28
CA GLU A 83 -3.68 19.73 24.91
C GLU A 83 -3.50 18.63 23.86
N THR A 84 -2.72 18.89 22.82
CA THR A 84 -2.45 17.93 21.74
C THR A 84 -1.75 16.70 22.29
N GLU A 85 -0.74 16.88 23.13
CA GLU A 85 -0.01 15.78 23.73
C GLU A 85 -0.91 14.97 24.67
N VAL A 86 -1.73 15.64 25.49
CA VAL A 86 -2.75 15.01 26.35
C VAL A 86 -3.76 14.19 25.52
N ARG A 87 -4.17 14.67 24.33
CA ARG A 87 -5.03 13.92 23.41
C ARG A 87 -4.32 12.70 22.82
N GLY A 88 -3.06 12.85 22.41
CA GLY A 88 -2.22 11.75 21.95
C GLY A 88 -2.11 10.65 23.00
N ILE A 89 -1.75 11.03 24.22
CA ILE A 89 -1.68 10.15 25.39
C ILE A 89 -3.03 9.47 25.65
N LYS A 90 -4.16 10.19 25.57
CA LYS A 90 -5.48 9.56 25.72
C LYS A 90 -5.79 8.53 24.64
N SER A 91 -5.43 8.81 23.40
CA SER A 91 -5.60 7.88 22.28
C SER A 91 -4.76 6.62 22.47
N ASP A 92 -3.49 6.80 22.83
CA ASP A 92 -2.55 5.70 23.06
C ASP A 92 -2.94 4.87 24.29
N TRP A 93 -3.42 5.50 25.36
CA TRP A 93 -4.02 4.81 26.51
C TRP A 93 -5.18 3.89 26.10
N GLN A 94 -6.09 4.37 25.23
CA GLN A 94 -7.17 3.54 24.72
C GLN A 94 -6.69 2.40 23.82
N LYS A 95 -5.61 2.60 23.05
CA LYS A 95 -4.99 1.54 22.25
C LYS A 95 -4.40 0.46 23.16
N ILE A 96 -3.65 0.85 24.19
CA ILE A 96 -3.07 -0.05 25.20
C ILE A 96 -4.18 -0.85 25.89
N CYS A 97 -5.29 -0.21 26.29
CA CYS A 97 -6.46 -0.90 26.85
C CYS A 97 -7.03 -1.96 25.89
N ARG A 98 -7.22 -1.61 24.61
CA ARG A 98 -7.74 -2.55 23.59
C ARG A 98 -6.78 -3.70 23.32
N MET A 99 -5.47 -3.44 23.37
CA MET A 99 -4.42 -4.45 23.21
C MET A 99 -4.43 -5.43 24.38
N ALA A 100 -4.50 -4.92 25.60
CA ALA A 100 -4.65 -5.72 26.81
C ALA A 100 -5.93 -6.57 26.78
N ASP A 101 -7.08 -5.97 26.46
CA ASP A 101 -8.36 -6.67 26.32
C ASP A 101 -8.29 -7.81 25.29
N ARG A 102 -7.65 -7.57 24.14
CA ARG A 102 -7.48 -8.58 23.08
C ARG A 102 -6.63 -9.76 23.55
N TRP A 103 -5.64 -9.51 24.40
CA TRP A 103 -4.76 -10.54 24.96
C TRP A 103 -5.28 -11.14 26.26
N GLY A 104 -6.45 -10.69 26.75
CA GLY A 104 -7.03 -11.12 28.03
C GLY A 104 -6.26 -10.62 29.25
N ILE A 105 -5.36 -9.65 29.06
CA ILE A 105 -4.56 -9.02 30.12
C ILE A 105 -5.39 -7.91 30.75
N THR A 106 -5.40 -7.83 32.08
CA THR A 106 -6.12 -6.78 32.82
C THR A 106 -5.14 -5.73 33.33
N ILE A 107 -5.42 -4.45 33.10
CA ILE A 107 -4.64 -3.34 33.65
C ILE A 107 -5.40 -2.74 34.84
N ASP A 108 -4.81 -2.77 36.03
CA ASP A 108 -5.35 -2.11 37.22
C ASP A 108 -4.83 -0.67 37.28
N ILE A 109 -5.69 0.29 36.96
CA ILE A 109 -5.36 1.71 36.92
C ILE A 109 -5.14 2.34 38.30
N GLU A 110 -5.63 1.72 39.38
CA GLU A 110 -5.47 2.24 40.74
C GLU A 110 -4.12 1.82 41.35
N THR A 111 -3.61 0.65 40.96
CA THR A 111 -2.32 0.12 41.44
C THR A 111 -1.19 0.22 40.41
N ASN A 112 -1.51 0.55 39.15
CA ASN A 112 -0.64 0.45 37.98
C ASN A 112 -0.10 -0.97 37.74
N GLU A 113 -0.81 -2.01 38.16
CA GLU A 113 -0.41 -3.40 37.97
C GLU A 113 -0.99 -4.00 36.68
N ILE A 114 -0.18 -4.77 35.95
CA ILE A 114 -0.60 -5.56 34.80
C ILE A 114 -0.82 -7.00 35.28
N LEU A 115 -2.06 -7.48 35.15
CA LEU A 115 -2.48 -8.79 35.63
C LEU A 115 -2.68 -9.75 34.44
N PRO A 116 -2.10 -10.96 34.50
CA PRO A 116 -2.24 -11.96 33.45
C PRO A 116 -3.69 -12.47 33.34
N PRO A 117 -4.07 -13.05 32.18
CA PRO A 117 -5.38 -13.68 31.99
C PRO A 117 -5.67 -14.78 33.00
N ASN A 118 -6.95 -14.96 33.33
CA ASN A 118 -7.45 -16.00 34.22
C ASN A 118 -8.54 -16.84 33.50
N PRO A 119 -8.35 -18.16 33.28
CA PRO A 119 -7.21 -18.98 33.70
C PRO A 119 -5.93 -18.68 32.92
N GLN A 120 -4.77 -18.87 33.56
CA GLN A 120 -3.48 -18.75 32.88
C GLN A 120 -3.26 -19.91 31.90
N PRO A 121 -2.56 -19.67 30.78
CA PRO A 121 -2.14 -20.73 29.87
C PRO A 121 -1.22 -21.72 30.59
N THR A 122 -1.33 -23.00 30.22
CA THR A 122 -0.52 -24.08 30.80
C THR A 122 0.56 -24.59 29.85
N ASP A 123 0.47 -24.23 28.56
CA ASP A 123 1.45 -24.60 27.55
C ASP A 123 2.70 -23.69 27.66
N PRO A 124 3.94 -24.23 27.60
CA PRO A 124 5.16 -23.43 27.73
C PRO A 124 5.32 -22.33 26.67
N ASP A 125 4.91 -22.57 25.43
CA ASP A 125 5.05 -21.60 24.33
C ASP A 125 4.03 -20.46 24.51
N ASP A 126 2.80 -20.79 24.92
CA ASP A 126 1.78 -19.81 25.26
C ASP A 126 2.16 -18.96 26.50
N ILE A 127 2.88 -19.53 27.47
CA ILE A 127 3.41 -18.79 28.64
C ILE A 127 4.48 -17.79 28.18
N ALA A 128 5.43 -18.21 27.35
CA ALA A 128 6.49 -17.32 26.86
C ALA A 128 5.94 -16.20 25.95
N GLU A 129 4.91 -16.49 25.17
CA GLU A 129 4.17 -15.50 24.38
C GLU A 129 3.38 -14.53 25.28
N LEU A 130 2.74 -15.01 26.35
CA LEU A 130 2.05 -14.16 27.32
C LEU A 130 3.03 -13.23 28.06
N GLU A 131 4.19 -13.75 28.50
CA GLU A 131 5.24 -12.95 29.14
C GLU A 131 5.70 -11.81 28.21
N ARG A 132 5.98 -12.12 26.93
CA ARG A 132 6.33 -11.10 25.93
C ARG A 132 5.24 -10.04 25.75
N ARG A 133 3.97 -10.44 25.68
CA ARG A 133 2.84 -9.50 25.56
C ARG A 133 2.70 -8.59 26.78
N MET A 134 2.95 -9.13 27.98
CA MET A 134 2.94 -8.34 29.21
C MET A 134 4.09 -7.34 29.24
N ASP A 135 5.28 -7.73 28.78
CA ASP A 135 6.43 -6.82 28.66
C ASP A 135 6.14 -5.68 27.67
N ILE A 136 5.52 -5.97 26.52
CA ILE A 136 5.09 -4.94 25.55
C ILE A 136 4.13 -3.94 26.20
N ILE A 137 3.07 -4.40 26.89
CA ILE A 137 2.13 -3.49 27.57
C ILE A 137 2.84 -2.68 28.65
N HIS A 138 3.81 -3.28 29.35
CA HIS A 138 4.57 -2.59 30.38
C HIS A 138 5.40 -1.44 29.79
N ASP A 139 6.17 -1.71 28.74
CA ASP A 139 7.03 -0.71 28.10
C ASP A 139 6.20 0.44 27.51
N GLU A 140 5.07 0.12 26.86
CA GLU A 140 4.11 1.10 26.34
C GLU A 140 3.51 1.98 27.46
N ILE A 141 3.16 1.40 28.62
CA ILE A 141 2.66 2.16 29.77
C ILE A 141 3.75 3.07 30.36
N VAL A 142 5.00 2.60 30.43
CA VAL A 142 6.13 3.42 30.92
C VAL A 142 6.34 4.62 30.00
N GLU A 143 6.40 4.41 28.69
CA GLU A 143 6.53 5.49 27.71
C GLU A 143 5.34 6.47 27.77
N LEU A 144 4.12 5.94 27.88
CA LEU A 144 2.91 6.74 28.03
C LEU A 144 2.96 7.65 29.27
N LEU A 145 3.40 7.12 30.41
CA LEU A 145 3.51 7.88 31.66
C LEU A 145 4.63 8.92 31.61
N ASP A 146 5.74 8.64 30.93
CA ASP A 146 6.81 9.62 30.72
C ASP A 146 6.33 10.78 29.84
N ARG A 147 5.63 10.49 28.74
CA ARG A 147 4.96 11.51 27.91
C ARG A 147 3.95 12.33 28.71
N ALA A 148 3.15 11.68 29.56
CA ALA A 148 2.21 12.35 30.45
C ALA A 148 2.89 13.29 31.44
N ASN A 149 4.03 12.89 32.01
CA ASN A 149 4.80 13.75 32.89
C ASN A 149 5.36 14.98 32.17
N ASN A 150 5.71 14.86 30.88
CA ASN A 150 6.17 15.99 30.08
C ASN A 150 5.00 16.92 29.74
N ALA A 151 3.85 16.38 29.30
CA ALA A 151 2.65 17.17 29.02
C ALA A 151 2.14 17.96 30.24
N ASP A 152 2.16 17.36 31.43
CA ASP A 152 1.81 18.03 32.70
C ASP A 152 2.79 19.17 33.01
N ARG A 153 4.10 18.96 32.80
CA ARG A 153 5.13 19.99 33.00
C ARG A 153 4.94 21.16 32.02
N ASP A 154 4.67 20.87 30.75
CA ASP A 154 4.47 21.88 29.72
C ASP A 154 3.22 22.72 30.00
N LEU A 155 2.13 22.06 30.42
CA LEU A 155 0.91 22.76 30.84
C LEU A 155 1.15 23.63 32.08
N ALA A 156 1.91 23.13 33.06
CA ALA A 156 2.27 23.91 34.24
C ALA A 156 3.09 25.16 33.86
N ALA A 157 4.08 25.01 32.97
CA ALA A 157 4.87 26.12 32.46
C ALA A 157 3.99 27.15 31.71
N ALA A 158 3.02 26.70 30.92
CA ALA A 158 2.06 27.57 30.25
C ALA A 158 1.21 28.40 31.24
N ILE A 159 0.70 27.75 32.29
CA ILE A 159 -0.09 28.39 33.35
C ILE A 159 0.76 29.40 34.14
N ASP A 160 2.01 29.07 34.44
CA ASP A 160 2.95 29.96 35.13
C ASP A 160 3.43 31.12 34.24
N GLY A 161 3.47 30.93 32.93
CA GLY A 161 3.56 32.04 31.97
C GLY A 161 2.36 32.98 32.06
N ALA A 162 1.15 32.42 32.11
CA ALA A 162 -0.10 33.17 32.09
C ALA A 162 -0.33 34.03 33.33
N ASN A 163 0.10 33.53 34.49
CA ASN A 163 0.00 34.25 35.76
C ASN A 163 1.16 35.24 35.98
N GLY A 164 2.11 35.32 35.02
CA GLY A 164 3.28 36.21 35.06
C GLY A 164 4.38 35.77 36.02
N THR A 165 4.35 34.53 36.52
CA THR A 165 5.43 33.98 37.37
C THR A 165 6.62 33.49 36.54
N MET A 166 6.41 33.17 35.27
CA MET A 166 7.44 32.91 34.26
C MET A 166 7.36 33.92 33.11
N SER A 167 8.51 34.34 32.57
CA SER A 167 8.52 35.10 31.32
C SER A 167 8.29 34.17 30.13
N ALA A 168 7.82 34.68 28.98
CA ALA A 168 7.67 33.86 27.77
C ALA A 168 8.95 33.10 27.41
N ALA A 169 10.12 33.73 27.54
CA ALA A 169 11.42 33.10 27.29
C ALA A 169 11.83 32.04 28.34
N ASP A 170 11.21 32.06 29.53
CA ASP A 170 11.37 31.03 30.55
C ASP A 170 10.40 29.88 30.31
N VAL A 171 9.17 30.16 29.86
CA VAL A 171 8.21 29.15 29.39
C VAL A 171 8.83 28.36 28.23
N ASP A 172 9.33 29.05 27.21
CA ASP A 172 9.98 28.45 26.04
C ASP A 172 11.17 27.55 26.39
N ARG A 173 11.83 27.78 27.52
CA ARG A 173 12.97 26.97 27.99
C ARG A 173 12.52 25.73 28.77
N GLU A 174 11.36 25.80 29.38
CA GLU A 174 10.80 24.74 30.22
C GLU A 174 9.97 23.75 29.40
N LEU A 175 9.45 24.17 28.23
CA LEU A 175 8.75 23.31 27.28
C LEU A 175 9.65 22.17 26.81
N HIS A 176 9.14 20.94 26.92
CA HIS A 176 9.88 19.72 26.56
C HIS A 176 10.32 19.71 25.08
N ASP A 177 9.46 20.17 24.18
CA ASP A 177 9.70 20.22 22.73
C ASP A 177 10.25 21.57 22.23
N GLY A 178 10.49 22.53 23.15
CA GLY A 178 10.92 23.89 22.84
C GLY A 178 9.77 24.82 22.42
N PRO A 179 10.07 26.08 22.02
CA PRO A 179 9.04 27.03 21.61
C PRO A 179 8.36 26.60 20.30
N HIS A 180 7.06 26.29 20.34
CA HIS A 180 6.28 26.07 19.13
C HIS A 180 6.02 27.39 18.41
N THR A 181 6.34 27.46 17.11
CA THR A 181 6.01 28.65 16.32
C THR A 181 4.49 28.72 16.16
N PRO A 182 3.84 29.89 16.42
CA PRO A 182 2.39 30.01 16.30
C PRO A 182 1.91 29.60 14.91
N MET A 183 0.89 28.76 14.83
CA MET A 183 0.31 28.25 13.58
C MET A 183 -1.21 28.24 13.70
N ASP A 184 -1.90 28.55 12.61
CA ASP A 184 -3.32 28.33 12.43
C ASP A 184 -3.66 28.46 10.93
N ASN A 185 -4.93 28.22 10.57
CA ASN A 185 -5.39 28.32 9.18
C ASN A 185 -5.23 29.73 8.56
N GLY A 186 -5.46 30.79 9.34
CA GLY A 186 -5.31 32.17 8.91
C GLY A 186 -3.85 32.58 8.70
N LEU A 187 -2.94 32.18 9.60
CA LEU A 187 -1.49 32.33 9.45
C LEU A 187 -1.00 31.56 8.23
N GLY A 188 -1.48 30.33 8.03
CA GLY A 188 -1.19 29.53 6.85
C GLY A 188 -1.63 30.24 5.56
N ALA A 189 -2.86 30.78 5.54
CA ALA A 189 -3.36 31.54 4.40
C ALA A 189 -2.54 32.81 4.13
N GLY A 190 -2.16 33.55 5.18
CA GLY A 190 -1.31 34.73 5.08
C GLY A 190 0.08 34.41 4.53
N ASP A 191 0.69 33.33 5.00
CA ASP A 191 2.01 32.86 4.54
C ASP A 191 1.93 32.31 3.11
N GLY A 192 0.85 31.60 2.77
CA GLY A 192 0.53 31.15 1.42
C GLY A 192 0.36 32.30 0.42
N LEU A 193 -0.19 33.45 0.85
CA LEU A 193 -0.23 34.67 0.05
C LEU A 193 1.16 35.30 -0.10
N ALA A 194 1.97 35.32 0.97
CA ALA A 194 3.35 35.82 0.93
C ALA A 194 4.23 34.97 -0.02
N LEU A 195 4.09 33.64 0.00
CA LEU A 195 4.75 32.71 -0.92
C LEU A 195 4.56 33.11 -2.38
N GLN A 196 3.35 33.53 -2.76
CA GLN A 196 3.04 33.91 -4.15
C GLN A 196 3.80 35.15 -4.63
N SER A 197 4.22 36.02 -3.70
CA SER A 197 5.07 37.16 -4.01
C SER A 197 6.55 36.78 -4.22
N GLY A 198 6.92 35.53 -3.90
CA GLY A 198 8.28 35.02 -4.01
C GLY A 198 9.20 35.45 -2.85
N GLN A 199 8.65 36.03 -1.78
CA GLN A 199 9.40 36.48 -0.61
C GLN A 199 8.72 36.01 0.67
N LEU A 200 9.40 35.13 1.41
CA LEU A 200 9.06 34.79 2.79
C LEU A 200 9.99 35.53 3.75
N THR A 201 9.43 36.03 4.85
CA THR A 201 10.23 36.42 6.02
C THR A 201 10.80 35.17 6.71
N ASP A 202 11.83 35.35 7.55
CA ASP A 202 12.46 34.24 8.27
C ASP A 202 11.46 33.48 9.15
N GLN A 203 10.55 34.20 9.80
CA GLN A 203 9.51 33.61 10.63
C GLN A 203 8.50 32.76 9.81
N GLN A 204 8.15 33.22 8.61
CA GLN A 204 7.25 32.47 7.72
C GLN A 204 7.92 31.21 7.17
N ARG A 205 9.22 31.32 6.84
CA ARG A 205 10.03 30.17 6.41
C ARG A 205 10.17 29.15 7.54
N GLN A 206 10.36 29.61 8.77
CA GLN A 206 10.42 28.75 9.95
C GLN A 206 9.10 27.99 10.15
N ARG A 207 7.94 28.68 10.13
CA ARG A 207 6.63 28.02 10.23
C ARG A 207 6.41 26.98 9.16
N LEU A 208 6.68 27.32 7.89
CA LEU A 208 6.53 26.38 6.79
C LEU A 208 7.46 25.17 6.95
N THR A 209 8.68 25.38 7.46
CA THR A 209 9.64 24.30 7.71
C THR A 209 9.15 23.37 8.81
N GLU A 210 8.76 23.92 9.96
CA GLU A 210 8.25 23.15 11.10
C GLU A 210 6.97 22.40 10.74
N ALA A 211 6.03 23.05 10.06
CA ALA A 211 4.75 22.43 9.67
C ALA A 211 4.90 21.25 8.70
N THR A 212 5.98 21.20 7.94
CA THR A 212 6.22 20.18 6.89
C THR A 212 7.27 19.15 7.25
N THR A 213 7.81 19.19 8.47
CA THR A 213 8.81 18.23 8.95
C THR A 213 8.17 17.29 9.95
N LEU A 214 8.22 15.99 9.64
CA LEU A 214 7.74 14.92 10.50
C LEU A 214 8.91 14.22 11.20
N SER A 215 8.69 13.78 12.43
CA SER A 215 9.61 12.89 13.15
C SER A 215 9.57 11.47 12.56
N PRO A 216 10.55 10.60 12.87
CA PRO A 216 10.53 9.21 12.42
C PRO A 216 9.27 8.44 12.80
N SER A 217 8.78 8.59 14.04
CA SER A 217 7.55 7.93 14.50
C SER A 217 6.30 8.47 13.78
N GLN A 218 6.27 9.76 13.44
CA GLN A 218 5.21 10.34 12.62
C GLN A 218 5.26 9.84 11.17
N LEU A 219 6.45 9.60 10.61
CA LEU A 219 6.59 9.00 9.28
C LEU A 219 6.10 7.55 9.27
N GLU A 220 6.38 6.76 10.31
CA GLU A 220 5.83 5.41 10.46
C GLU A 220 4.31 5.44 10.62
N ALA A 221 3.77 6.37 11.39
CA ALA A 221 2.32 6.58 11.52
C ALA A 221 1.67 6.97 10.18
N LEU A 222 2.34 7.81 9.40
CA LEU A 222 1.90 8.15 8.05
C LEU A 222 1.90 6.92 7.13
N GLN A 223 2.94 6.07 7.21
CA GLN A 223 3.02 4.82 6.45
C GLN A 223 1.89 3.86 6.81
N ARG A 224 1.45 3.82 8.06
CA ARG A 224 0.28 3.03 8.49
C ARG A 224 -1.06 3.66 8.11
N GLY A 225 -1.08 4.96 7.80
CA GLY A 225 -2.31 5.72 7.55
C GLY A 225 -3.05 6.12 8.83
N ASP A 226 -2.32 6.27 9.95
CA ASP A 226 -2.89 6.60 11.27
C ASP A 226 -2.28 7.86 11.91
N LEU A 227 -1.59 8.70 11.11
CA LEU A 227 -0.96 9.93 11.59
C LEU A 227 -1.99 10.91 12.17
N VAL A 228 -1.69 11.39 13.37
CA VAL A 228 -2.40 12.49 14.03
C VAL A 228 -1.47 13.70 14.07
N LEU A 229 -1.90 14.83 13.51
CA LEU A 229 -1.22 16.12 13.61
C LEU A 229 -1.98 17.06 14.55
N PRO A 230 -1.30 18.02 15.21
CA PRO A 230 -1.98 19.10 15.92
C PRO A 230 -2.99 19.83 15.01
N PRO A 231 -4.20 20.19 15.50
CA PRO A 231 -5.20 20.89 14.70
C PRO A 231 -4.67 22.22 14.11
N ASP A 232 -3.82 22.91 14.85
CA ASP A 232 -3.18 24.17 14.45
C ASP A 232 -2.21 23.97 13.28
N GLN A 233 -1.39 22.91 13.35
CA GLN A 233 -0.46 22.53 12.28
C GLN A 233 -1.22 22.12 11.02
N LEU A 234 -2.23 21.25 11.15
CA LEU A 234 -3.05 20.81 10.02
C LEU A 234 -3.83 21.98 9.42
N GLY A 235 -4.38 22.85 10.27
CA GLY A 235 -5.05 24.08 9.88
C GLY A 235 -4.13 24.99 9.07
N TYR A 236 -2.90 25.21 9.54
CA TYR A 236 -1.87 25.96 8.84
C TYR A 236 -1.55 25.40 7.45
N LEU A 237 -1.30 24.08 7.35
CA LEU A 237 -1.02 23.41 6.08
C LEU A 237 -2.17 23.59 5.07
N ILE A 238 -3.41 23.42 5.52
CA ILE A 238 -4.61 23.66 4.69
C ILE A 238 -4.69 25.13 4.25
N GLY A 239 -4.38 26.07 5.16
CA GLY A 239 -4.37 27.50 4.85
C GLY A 239 -3.35 27.87 3.78
N VAL A 240 -2.11 27.35 3.90
CA VAL A 240 -1.04 27.54 2.90
C VAL A 240 -1.49 27.01 1.54
N SER A 241 -2.05 25.81 1.50
CA SER A 241 -2.54 25.18 0.27
C SER A 241 -3.65 26.02 -0.39
N GLN A 242 -4.70 26.36 0.36
CA GLN A 242 -5.86 27.08 -0.17
C GLN A 242 -5.53 28.49 -0.66
N ALA A 243 -4.50 29.14 -0.10
CA ALA A 243 -4.07 30.46 -0.54
C ALA A 243 -3.69 30.52 -2.03
N LEU A 244 -3.25 29.40 -2.62
CA LEU A 244 -2.92 29.32 -4.05
C LEU A 244 -4.14 29.56 -4.96
N GLY A 245 -5.36 29.32 -4.46
CA GLY A 245 -6.62 29.63 -5.15
C GLY A 245 -6.74 29.01 -6.54
N ASP A 246 -7.14 29.83 -7.53
CA ASP A 246 -7.42 29.40 -8.90
C ASP A 246 -6.17 29.25 -9.80
N LYS A 247 -4.97 29.21 -9.22
CA LYS A 247 -3.75 29.03 -10.03
C LYS A 247 -3.75 27.67 -10.72
N THR A 248 -3.42 27.66 -12.01
CA THR A 248 -3.29 26.43 -12.77
C THR A 248 -2.06 25.63 -12.34
N PRO A 249 -1.98 24.32 -12.64
CA PRO A 249 -0.78 23.52 -12.39
C PRO A 249 0.50 24.17 -12.93
N GLN A 250 0.48 24.70 -14.15
CA GLN A 250 1.65 25.40 -14.68
C GLN A 250 2.07 26.61 -13.83
N GLN A 251 1.11 27.41 -13.36
CA GLN A 251 1.41 28.59 -12.55
C GLN A 251 1.96 28.23 -11.16
N VAL A 252 1.47 27.15 -10.55
CA VAL A 252 2.00 26.64 -9.28
C VAL A 252 3.40 26.06 -9.47
N SER A 253 3.62 25.29 -10.53
CA SER A 253 4.95 24.76 -10.87
C SER A 253 5.98 25.88 -11.09
N ASP A 254 5.61 26.92 -11.85
CA ASP A 254 6.45 28.11 -12.07
C ASP A 254 6.75 28.86 -10.76
N LEU A 255 5.77 28.92 -9.85
CA LEU A 255 5.94 29.53 -8.53
C LEU A 255 6.96 28.74 -7.69
N MET A 256 6.81 27.42 -7.61
CA MET A 256 7.75 26.56 -6.90
C MET A 256 9.17 26.68 -7.47
N GLY A 257 9.30 26.80 -8.79
CA GLY A 257 10.59 27.05 -9.44
C GLY A 257 11.24 28.36 -8.99
N LYS A 258 10.45 29.43 -8.78
CA LYS A 258 10.95 30.73 -8.28
C LYS A 258 11.31 30.69 -6.80
N LEU A 259 10.63 29.87 -6.01
CA LEU A 259 10.84 29.72 -4.57
C LEU A 259 12.11 28.92 -4.23
N GLY A 260 12.67 28.17 -5.18
CA GLY A 260 13.85 27.34 -4.92
C GLY A 260 13.55 26.28 -3.85
N PRO A 261 14.37 26.16 -2.77
CA PRO A 261 14.14 25.19 -1.70
C PRO A 261 12.78 25.30 -1.01
N ASP A 262 12.22 26.51 -0.92
CA ASP A 262 10.88 26.70 -0.32
C ASP A 262 9.77 26.13 -1.21
N GLY A 263 10.05 25.91 -2.49
CA GLY A 263 9.14 25.24 -3.42
C GLY A 263 8.90 23.78 -3.05
N ASP A 264 9.93 23.07 -2.56
CA ASP A 264 9.77 21.67 -2.12
C ASP A 264 8.99 21.62 -0.80
N LYS A 265 9.18 22.60 0.08
CA LYS A 265 8.39 22.76 1.29
C LYS A 265 6.92 23.08 0.99
N LEU A 266 6.64 23.89 -0.04
CA LEU A 266 5.28 24.09 -0.53
C LEU A 266 4.65 22.79 -1.07
N ALA A 267 5.39 21.98 -1.83
CA ALA A 267 4.89 20.65 -2.25
C ALA A 267 4.59 19.75 -1.05
N SER A 268 5.49 19.69 -0.07
CA SER A 268 5.30 18.92 1.16
C SER A 268 4.03 19.36 1.91
N ALA A 269 3.76 20.67 1.94
CA ALA A 269 2.53 21.20 2.52
C ALA A 269 1.28 20.77 1.75
N LEU A 270 1.34 20.74 0.40
CA LEU A 270 0.23 20.21 -0.43
C LEU A 270 -0.01 18.72 -0.16
N HIS A 271 1.04 17.90 -0.06
CA HIS A 271 0.92 16.48 0.25
C HIS A 271 0.25 16.26 1.62
N LEU A 272 0.77 16.88 2.67
CA LEU A 272 0.25 16.72 4.04
C LEU A 272 -1.18 17.27 4.19
N ALA A 273 -1.45 18.49 3.68
CA ALA A 273 -2.79 19.09 3.78
C ALA A 273 -3.85 18.27 3.06
N SER A 274 -3.48 17.68 1.92
CA SER A 274 -4.41 16.92 1.08
C SER A 274 -4.59 15.46 1.50
N ASN A 275 -3.93 15.00 2.55
CA ASN A 275 -3.91 13.60 2.93
C ASN A 275 -5.13 13.21 3.80
N PRO A 276 -6.05 12.35 3.33
CA PRO A 276 -7.24 11.93 4.07
C PRO A 276 -6.94 11.02 5.28
N TYR A 277 -5.74 10.43 5.34
CA TYR A 277 -5.28 9.58 6.44
C TYR A 277 -4.61 10.37 7.57
N ILE A 278 -4.47 11.68 7.41
CA ILE A 278 -4.00 12.58 8.48
C ILE A 278 -5.21 13.15 9.20
N SER A 279 -5.34 12.84 10.49
CA SER A 279 -6.38 13.41 11.35
C SER A 279 -5.82 14.47 12.30
N SER A 280 -6.69 15.32 12.82
CA SER A 280 -6.34 16.24 13.91
C SER A 280 -6.65 15.70 15.31
N GLY A 281 -7.29 14.53 15.37
CA GLY A 281 -7.79 13.94 16.63
C GLY A 281 -8.99 14.67 17.25
N VAL A 282 -9.51 15.74 16.62
CA VAL A 282 -10.67 16.51 17.11
C VAL A 282 -11.78 16.58 16.06
N PRO A 283 -13.06 16.70 16.48
CA PRO A 283 -14.15 16.97 15.55
C PRO A 283 -13.96 18.31 14.85
N GLY A 284 -14.23 18.35 13.54
CA GLY A 284 -14.04 19.53 12.73
C GLY A 284 -15.02 20.64 13.12
N GLN A 285 -14.53 21.87 13.17
CA GLN A 285 -15.33 23.05 13.48
C GLN A 285 -15.22 24.11 12.39
N GLY A 286 -16.34 24.79 12.12
CA GLY A 286 -16.41 25.80 11.07
C GLY A 286 -16.36 25.19 9.67
N LYS A 287 -16.20 26.05 8.66
CA LYS A 287 -16.03 25.63 7.26
C LYS A 287 -14.58 25.90 6.82
N PRO A 288 -13.98 25.07 5.96
CA PRO A 288 -12.68 25.37 5.38
C PRO A 288 -12.66 26.78 4.79
N GLY A 289 -11.61 27.56 5.08
CA GLY A 289 -11.46 28.94 4.61
C GLY A 289 -12.26 30.00 5.40
N THR A 290 -12.83 29.65 6.57
CA THR A 290 -13.46 30.61 7.49
C THR A 290 -12.62 30.81 8.75
N VAL A 291 -12.68 32.01 9.34
CA VAL A 291 -11.97 32.32 10.60
C VAL A 291 -12.50 31.40 11.71
N GLY A 292 -11.59 30.79 12.48
CA GLY A 292 -11.92 29.79 13.50
C GLY A 292 -12.16 28.37 12.96
N TYR A 293 -11.74 28.08 11.73
CA TYR A 293 -11.78 26.74 11.16
C TYR A 293 -10.79 25.80 11.86
N VAL A 294 -11.31 24.66 12.34
CA VAL A 294 -10.53 23.56 12.91
C VAL A 294 -10.78 22.33 12.04
N PRO A 295 -9.78 21.82 11.31
CA PRO A 295 -9.95 20.62 10.49
C PRO A 295 -10.07 19.37 11.38
N ASP A 296 -10.92 18.40 11.03
CA ASP A 296 -10.89 17.05 11.62
C ASP A 296 -9.84 16.15 10.95
N ARG A 297 -9.57 16.40 9.67
CA ARG A 297 -8.65 15.64 8.84
C ARG A 297 -8.15 16.48 7.66
N GLY A 298 -7.08 16.01 7.01
CA GLY A 298 -6.71 16.45 5.67
C GLY A 298 -7.62 15.82 4.60
N GLY A 299 -7.35 16.10 3.33
CA GLY A 299 -8.08 15.47 2.22
C GLY A 299 -8.09 16.30 0.96
N LYS A 300 -8.63 15.77 -0.14
CA LYS A 300 -8.62 16.45 -1.46
C LYS A 300 -9.25 17.84 -1.44
N PHE A 301 -10.15 18.14 -0.49
CA PHE A 301 -10.74 19.47 -0.30
C PHE A 301 -9.72 20.56 0.05
N ALA A 302 -8.55 20.19 0.59
CA ALA A 302 -7.48 21.11 0.91
C ALA A 302 -6.69 21.54 -0.33
N LEU A 303 -6.79 20.81 -1.45
CA LEU A 303 -6.07 21.15 -2.68
C LEU A 303 -6.58 22.47 -3.27
N PRO A 304 -5.70 23.27 -3.91
CA PRO A 304 -6.12 24.46 -4.63
C PRO A 304 -7.11 24.10 -5.75
N PRO A 305 -8.22 24.84 -5.90
CA PRO A 305 -9.21 24.58 -6.95
C PRO A 305 -8.60 24.52 -8.36
N GLY A 306 -7.58 25.33 -8.66
CA GLY A 306 -6.93 25.31 -9.95
C GLY A 306 -6.14 24.02 -10.23
N LEU A 307 -5.63 23.33 -9.20
CA LEU A 307 -5.01 22.01 -9.35
C LEU A 307 -6.06 20.92 -9.54
N ALA A 308 -7.09 20.91 -8.69
CA ALA A 308 -8.17 19.91 -8.74
C ALA A 308 -8.90 19.90 -10.11
N ASN A 309 -9.05 21.07 -10.72
CA ASN A 309 -9.70 21.25 -12.02
C ASN A 309 -8.74 21.16 -13.22
N ALA A 310 -7.57 20.50 -13.06
CA ALA A 310 -6.69 20.26 -14.19
C ALA A 310 -7.43 19.51 -15.31
N PRO A 311 -7.47 20.04 -16.55
CA PRO A 311 -8.31 19.49 -17.61
C PRO A 311 -7.72 18.20 -18.21
N VAL A 312 -8.60 17.23 -18.51
CA VAL A 312 -8.27 16.02 -19.29
C VAL A 312 -8.89 16.07 -20.70
N MET A 313 -8.38 15.27 -21.65
CA MET A 313 -8.77 15.38 -23.07
C MET A 313 -10.28 15.25 -23.35
N GLN A 314 -11.01 14.49 -22.52
CA GLN A 314 -12.44 14.18 -22.74
C GLN A 314 -13.41 15.31 -22.38
N GLU A 315 -13.05 16.28 -21.52
CA GLU A 315 -13.97 17.34 -21.04
C GLU A 315 -14.39 18.35 -22.14
N PHE A 316 -14.05 18.10 -23.41
CA PHE A 316 -14.13 19.10 -24.49
C PHE A 316 -14.91 18.67 -25.75
N TYR A 317 -15.37 17.42 -25.86
CA TYR A 317 -16.27 17.01 -26.95
C TYR A 317 -17.71 16.89 -26.44
N PRO A 318 -18.69 17.62 -27.00
CA PRO A 318 -20.09 17.41 -26.63
C PRO A 318 -20.52 15.99 -27.05
N PRO A 319 -21.39 15.33 -26.26
CA PRO A 319 -21.88 14.00 -26.60
C PRO A 319 -22.54 13.98 -27.99
N PRO A 320 -22.47 12.85 -28.72
CA PRO A 320 -23.07 12.74 -30.03
C PRO A 320 -24.58 13.01 -29.95
N GLY A 321 -25.05 14.08 -30.60
CA GLY A 321 -26.50 14.35 -30.75
C GLY A 321 -27.02 15.70 -30.27
N MET A 322 -26.20 16.62 -29.76
CA MET A 322 -26.67 17.99 -29.51
C MET A 322 -26.69 18.81 -30.82
N PRO A 323 -27.85 19.26 -31.32
CA PRO A 323 -27.92 20.18 -32.45
C PRO A 323 -27.36 21.52 -31.99
N GLY A 324 -26.28 21.97 -32.62
CA GLY A 324 -25.64 23.26 -32.31
C GLY A 324 -26.67 24.39 -32.33
N GLN A 325 -26.82 25.06 -31.19
CA GLN A 325 -27.66 26.25 -31.10
C GLN A 325 -27.01 27.36 -31.94
N PRO A 326 -27.71 27.95 -32.93
CA PRO A 326 -27.11 28.95 -33.80
C PRO A 326 -26.93 30.26 -33.01
N GLY A 327 -25.72 30.54 -32.54
CA GLY A 327 -25.35 31.86 -32.01
C GLY A 327 -24.46 31.89 -30.76
N GLY A 328 -24.27 30.78 -30.06
CA GLY A 328 -23.26 30.68 -28.99
C GLY A 328 -21.97 30.14 -29.57
N GLY A 329 -20.86 30.90 -29.51
CA GLY A 329 -19.56 30.38 -29.94
C GLY A 329 -19.24 29.09 -29.20
N MET A 330 -19.00 28.00 -29.93
CA MET A 330 -18.48 26.78 -29.32
C MET A 330 -17.20 27.13 -28.55
N PRO A 331 -17.01 26.62 -27.31
CA PRO A 331 -15.68 26.63 -26.70
C PRO A 331 -14.70 26.04 -27.71
N LYS A 332 -13.66 26.79 -28.07
CA LYS A 332 -12.62 26.24 -28.95
C LYS A 332 -11.95 25.10 -28.18
N PRO A 333 -11.84 23.87 -28.73
CA PRO A 333 -11.10 22.80 -28.08
C PRO A 333 -9.71 23.29 -27.73
N LEU A 334 -9.25 23.08 -26.50
CA LEU A 334 -7.82 23.17 -26.23
C LEU A 334 -7.13 22.11 -27.08
N ALA A 335 -6.02 22.45 -27.72
CA ALA A 335 -5.25 21.46 -28.45
C ALA A 335 -4.69 20.43 -27.44
N PRO A 336 -4.65 19.11 -27.73
CA PRO A 336 -4.09 18.08 -26.85
C PRO A 336 -2.75 18.45 -26.18
N PRO A 337 -1.81 19.17 -26.86
CA PRO A 337 -0.58 19.64 -26.22
C PRO A 337 -0.79 20.53 -24.98
N MET A 338 -1.86 21.31 -24.92
CA MET A 338 -2.13 22.22 -23.80
C MET A 338 -2.69 21.49 -22.56
N ALA A 339 -3.55 20.48 -22.75
CA ALA A 339 -4.05 19.66 -21.64
C ALA A 339 -2.91 18.83 -21.03
N ASN A 340 -2.12 18.19 -21.89
CA ASN A 340 -0.94 17.44 -21.47
C ASN A 340 0.08 18.29 -20.72
N GLN A 341 0.27 19.55 -21.12
CA GLN A 341 1.15 20.46 -20.40
C GLN A 341 0.67 20.73 -18.95
N GLN A 342 -0.64 20.87 -18.72
CA GLN A 342 -1.16 21.06 -17.36
C GLN A 342 -1.02 19.78 -16.52
N LEU A 343 -1.26 18.61 -17.11
CA LEU A 343 -1.10 17.32 -16.44
C LEU A 343 0.38 17.03 -16.11
N MET A 344 1.29 17.31 -17.04
CA MET A 344 2.75 17.29 -16.80
C MET A 344 3.14 18.22 -15.65
N ALA A 345 2.62 19.45 -15.63
CA ALA A 345 2.89 20.39 -14.55
C ALA A 345 2.33 19.90 -13.20
N LEU A 346 1.16 19.26 -13.19
CA LEU A 346 0.57 18.66 -12.00
C LEU A 346 1.45 17.52 -11.45
N ALA A 347 1.87 16.59 -12.30
CA ALA A 347 2.80 15.53 -11.94
C ALA A 347 4.13 16.11 -11.41
N ASN A 348 4.67 17.16 -12.04
CA ASN A 348 5.89 17.81 -11.59
C ASN A 348 5.76 18.52 -10.23
N ILE A 349 4.56 18.92 -9.82
CA ILE A 349 4.29 19.44 -8.48
C ILE A 349 4.31 18.28 -7.47
N ALA A 350 3.60 17.20 -7.78
CA ALA A 350 3.53 15.98 -6.96
C ALA A 350 4.88 15.24 -6.84
N ALA A 351 5.76 15.39 -7.83
CA ALA A 351 7.12 14.83 -7.78
C ALA A 351 8.05 15.55 -6.80
N LYS A 352 7.67 16.75 -6.34
CA LYS A 352 8.47 17.58 -5.44
C LYS A 352 8.10 17.35 -3.98
N GLY A 353 8.91 17.94 -3.10
CA GLY A 353 8.74 17.81 -1.66
C GLY A 353 9.51 16.65 -1.08
N ASP A 354 9.34 16.46 0.23
CA ASP A 354 9.96 15.35 0.94
C ASP A 354 9.26 14.04 0.55
N PRO A 355 10.00 13.04 0.01
CA PRO A 355 9.41 11.74 -0.35
C PRO A 355 8.70 11.06 0.83
N GLY A 356 9.16 11.29 2.07
CA GLY A 356 8.59 10.68 3.26
C GLY A 356 7.16 11.12 3.58
N VAL A 357 6.73 12.31 3.11
CA VAL A 357 5.41 12.87 3.45
C VAL A 357 4.35 12.64 2.36
N LYS A 358 4.73 12.02 1.25
CA LYS A 358 3.84 11.84 0.09
C LYS A 358 2.76 10.79 0.31
N MET A 359 3.09 9.76 1.08
CA MET A 359 2.31 8.56 1.34
C MET A 359 0.85 8.85 1.72
N GLY A 360 -0.09 8.42 0.88
CA GLY A 360 -1.53 8.61 1.05
C GLY A 360 -2.04 9.99 0.64
N SER A 361 -1.23 10.83 0.00
CA SER A 361 -1.63 12.23 -0.25
C SER A 361 -2.74 12.36 -1.29
N GLY A 362 -3.67 13.28 -1.05
CA GLY A 362 -4.70 13.62 -2.03
C GLY A 362 -4.14 14.23 -3.31
N LEU A 363 -2.94 14.80 -3.27
CA LEU A 363 -2.21 15.30 -4.45
C LEU A 363 -1.77 14.15 -5.37
N ASP A 364 -1.15 13.10 -4.82
CA ASP A 364 -0.79 11.91 -5.61
C ASP A 364 -2.05 11.18 -6.09
N ALA A 365 -3.08 11.09 -5.25
CA ALA A 365 -4.37 10.56 -5.66
C ALA A 365 -5.01 11.36 -6.81
N LEU A 366 -4.87 12.69 -6.82
CA LEU A 366 -5.34 13.51 -7.94
C LEU A 366 -4.54 13.25 -9.22
N VAL A 367 -3.22 13.09 -9.13
CA VAL A 367 -2.40 12.71 -10.28
C VAL A 367 -2.86 11.35 -10.82
N LEU A 368 -3.06 10.36 -9.96
CA LEU A 368 -3.52 9.04 -10.36
C LEU A 368 -4.94 9.05 -10.95
N ASP A 369 -5.87 9.80 -10.36
CA ASP A 369 -7.23 10.00 -10.91
C ASP A 369 -7.19 10.60 -12.33
N LYS A 370 -6.30 11.58 -12.55
CA LYS A 370 -6.14 12.22 -13.86
C LYS A 370 -5.42 11.32 -14.86
N ALA A 371 -4.49 10.47 -14.42
CA ALA A 371 -3.89 9.42 -15.23
C ALA A 371 -4.93 8.39 -15.65
N HIS A 372 -5.80 7.96 -14.72
CA HIS A 372 -6.92 7.07 -15.00
C HIS A 372 -7.88 7.68 -16.04
N ALA A 373 -8.33 8.91 -15.82
CA ALA A 373 -9.19 9.60 -16.78
C ALA A 373 -8.53 9.78 -18.16
N LEU A 374 -7.21 9.97 -18.21
CA LEU A 374 -6.46 10.07 -19.46
C LEU A 374 -6.39 8.74 -20.21
N VAL A 375 -6.15 7.62 -19.51
CA VAL A 375 -6.12 6.28 -20.14
C VAL A 375 -7.51 5.84 -20.59
N THR A 376 -8.55 6.04 -19.77
CA THR A 376 -9.95 5.75 -20.16
C THR A 376 -10.31 6.55 -21.42
N ALA A 377 -9.96 7.84 -21.46
CA ALA A 377 -10.18 8.67 -22.64
C ALA A 377 -9.44 8.13 -23.87
N SER A 378 -8.20 7.69 -23.71
CA SER A 378 -7.39 7.12 -24.80
C SER A 378 -7.99 5.82 -25.35
N ASN A 379 -8.49 4.96 -24.47
CA ASN A 379 -9.10 3.67 -24.83
C ASN A 379 -10.43 3.88 -25.59
N ASP A 380 -11.25 4.86 -25.17
CA ASP A 380 -12.59 5.09 -25.71
C ASP A 380 -12.65 5.99 -26.96
N GLN A 381 -11.62 6.81 -27.22
CA GLN A 381 -11.73 7.88 -28.22
C GLN A 381 -11.84 7.36 -29.66
N ALA A 382 -12.89 7.80 -30.36
CA ALA A 382 -12.98 7.69 -31.83
C ALA A 382 -12.11 8.77 -32.48
N LEU A 383 -11.06 8.38 -33.20
CA LEU A 383 -10.17 9.33 -33.84
C LEU A 383 -10.83 10.00 -35.06
N PRO A 384 -10.65 11.31 -35.26
CA PRO A 384 -11.07 11.97 -36.50
C PRO A 384 -10.33 11.38 -37.70
N THR A 385 -11.03 11.14 -38.81
CA THR A 385 -10.39 10.83 -40.09
C THR A 385 -9.47 12.00 -40.48
N GLY A 386 -8.20 11.72 -40.80
CA GLY A 386 -7.23 12.75 -41.17
C GLY A 386 -7.63 13.52 -42.46
N PRO A 387 -6.90 14.59 -42.84
CA PRO A 387 -7.21 15.46 -43.99
C PRO A 387 -7.29 14.77 -45.37
N ALA A 388 -7.04 13.46 -45.44
CA ALA A 388 -7.10 12.62 -46.63
C ALA A 388 -8.04 11.40 -46.49
N GLY A 389 -8.84 11.31 -45.42
CA GLY A 389 -9.72 10.17 -45.17
C GLY A 389 -8.99 8.90 -44.71
N ALA A 390 -7.69 8.99 -44.38
CA ALA A 390 -6.98 7.91 -43.69
C ALA A 390 -7.41 7.91 -42.22
N GLU A 391 -7.86 6.76 -41.72
CA GLU A 391 -7.99 6.51 -40.29
C GLU A 391 -6.61 6.68 -39.65
N MET A 392 -6.52 7.51 -38.61
CA MET A 392 -5.33 7.51 -37.78
C MET A 392 -5.35 6.23 -36.96
N ASP A 393 -4.24 5.51 -36.97
CA ASP A 393 -4.02 4.38 -36.09
C ASP A 393 -4.05 4.87 -34.63
N ARG A 394 -5.02 4.35 -33.85
CA ARG A 394 -5.23 4.73 -32.45
C ARG A 394 -4.01 4.47 -31.59
N THR A 395 -3.39 3.32 -31.78
CA THR A 395 -2.20 2.90 -31.05
C THR A 395 -1.04 3.86 -31.33
N ILE A 396 -0.81 4.21 -32.60
CA ILE A 396 0.26 5.16 -32.96
C ILE A 396 -0.01 6.55 -32.38
N TRP A 397 -1.28 7.00 -32.38
CA TRP A 397 -1.63 8.30 -31.81
C TRP A 397 -1.41 8.34 -30.30
N ALA A 398 -1.91 7.34 -29.56
CA ALA A 398 -1.79 7.23 -28.10
C ALA A 398 -0.32 7.25 -27.68
N LYS A 399 0.49 6.34 -28.26
CA LYS A 399 1.93 6.22 -27.99
C LYS A 399 2.73 7.51 -28.17
N ASN A 400 2.32 8.35 -29.13
CA ASN A 400 3.04 9.61 -29.41
C ASN A 400 2.47 10.83 -28.66
N SER A 401 1.18 10.81 -28.29
CA SER A 401 0.45 12.01 -27.86
C SER A 401 -0.12 11.93 -26.46
N VAL A 402 -0.26 10.73 -25.89
CA VAL A 402 -0.89 10.47 -24.59
C VAL A 402 0.16 9.91 -23.63
N ASP A 403 0.79 8.81 -24.05
CA ASP A 403 1.66 7.98 -23.22
C ASP A 403 2.80 8.72 -22.54
N PRO A 404 3.51 9.68 -23.17
CA PRO A 404 4.58 10.40 -22.47
C PRO A 404 4.09 11.15 -21.23
N THR A 405 2.85 11.65 -21.24
CA THR A 405 2.24 12.32 -20.07
C THR A 405 1.69 11.31 -19.09
N LEU A 406 0.99 10.28 -19.58
CA LEU A 406 0.45 9.20 -18.75
C LEU A 406 1.56 8.49 -17.95
N GLN A 407 2.63 8.07 -18.63
CA GLN A 407 3.76 7.37 -18.01
C GLN A 407 4.45 8.23 -16.96
N HIS A 408 4.71 9.51 -17.24
CA HIS A 408 5.30 10.43 -16.25
C HIS A 408 4.41 10.61 -15.02
N MET A 409 3.08 10.63 -15.19
CA MET A 409 2.16 10.70 -14.06
C MET A 409 2.20 9.43 -13.19
N LEU A 410 2.25 8.25 -13.83
CA LEU A 410 2.37 6.97 -13.13
C LEU A 410 3.72 6.84 -12.40
N ASP A 411 4.82 7.21 -13.06
CA ASP A 411 6.18 7.25 -12.50
C ASP A 411 6.33 8.21 -11.30
N VAL A 412 5.42 9.16 -11.10
CA VAL A 412 5.46 10.07 -9.95
C VAL A 412 4.74 9.48 -8.74
N VAL A 413 3.69 8.69 -8.96
CA VAL A 413 2.79 8.20 -7.90
C VAL A 413 3.06 6.75 -7.49
N HIS A 414 3.83 5.99 -8.27
CA HIS A 414 4.04 4.55 -8.02
C HIS A 414 4.60 4.20 -6.63
N GLY A 415 5.37 5.10 -6.02
CA GLY A 415 5.88 4.93 -4.65
C GLY A 415 4.82 5.10 -3.55
N ASP A 416 3.64 5.64 -3.87
CA ASP A 416 2.56 5.86 -2.92
C ASP A 416 1.63 4.64 -2.83
N SER A 417 2.08 3.61 -2.11
CA SER A 417 1.30 2.37 -1.90
C SER A 417 -0.12 2.56 -1.35
N LEU A 418 -0.44 3.61 -0.57
CA LEU A 418 -1.80 3.87 -0.08
C LEU A 418 -2.69 4.36 -1.21
N VAL A 419 -2.20 5.33 -1.99
CA VAL A 419 -2.96 5.85 -3.14
C VAL A 419 -3.16 4.76 -4.19
N VAL A 420 -2.13 3.96 -4.48
CA VAL A 420 -2.25 2.82 -5.39
C VAL A 420 -3.25 1.80 -4.85
N HIS A 421 -3.11 1.41 -3.58
CA HIS A 421 -4.04 0.49 -2.92
C HIS A 421 -5.48 0.97 -3.05
N ASP A 422 -5.76 2.25 -2.75
CA ASP A 422 -7.12 2.78 -2.75
C ASP A 422 -7.73 2.84 -4.16
N ALA A 423 -6.92 3.14 -5.16
CA ALA A 423 -7.32 3.13 -6.57
C ALA A 423 -7.61 1.71 -7.06
N VAL A 424 -6.74 0.75 -6.73
CA VAL A 424 -6.81 -0.65 -7.17
C VAL A 424 -7.93 -1.43 -6.46
N THR A 425 -8.12 -1.23 -5.16
CA THR A 425 -9.14 -1.93 -4.36
C THR A 425 -10.50 -1.24 -4.37
N GLY A 426 -10.54 0.04 -4.76
CA GLY A 426 -11.76 0.85 -4.65
C GLY A 426 -12.09 1.23 -3.19
N ALA A 427 -11.09 1.40 -2.33
CA ALA A 427 -11.26 1.70 -0.91
C ALA A 427 -12.08 2.98 -0.64
N ALA A 428 -12.63 3.06 0.57
CA ALA A 428 -13.35 4.24 1.04
C ALA A 428 -12.36 5.38 1.35
N VAL A 429 -12.43 6.47 0.60
CA VAL A 429 -11.58 7.66 0.79
C VAL A 429 -12.44 8.92 0.74
N ASP A 430 -12.11 9.95 1.53
CA ASP A 430 -12.77 11.27 1.50
C ASP A 430 -14.31 11.23 1.66
N GLY A 431 -14.83 10.30 2.47
CA GLY A 431 -16.27 10.16 2.73
C GLY A 431 -17.05 9.42 1.63
N LEU A 432 -16.35 8.86 0.64
CA LEU A 432 -16.92 7.89 -0.30
C LEU A 432 -17.01 6.50 0.37
N SER A 433 -18.01 5.73 -0.01
CA SER A 433 -18.09 4.32 0.37
C SER A 433 -17.11 3.50 -0.48
N ALA A 434 -16.59 2.41 0.09
CA ALA A 434 -15.78 1.46 -0.66
C ALA A 434 -16.63 0.86 -1.79
N ASP A 435 -16.05 0.80 -2.99
CA ASP A 435 -16.66 0.27 -4.19
C ASP A 435 -15.63 -0.52 -5.00
N PRO A 436 -15.56 -1.86 -4.81
CA PRO A 436 -14.64 -2.72 -5.54
C PRO A 436 -14.81 -2.63 -7.07
N ALA A 437 -16.00 -2.27 -7.57
CA ALA A 437 -16.23 -2.11 -9.00
C ALA A 437 -15.41 -0.94 -9.58
N ARG A 438 -15.18 0.12 -8.79
CA ARG A 438 -14.29 1.23 -9.18
C ARG A 438 -12.85 0.75 -9.33
N GLY A 439 -12.39 -0.10 -8.42
CA GLY A 439 -11.04 -0.69 -8.48
C GLY A 439 -10.85 -1.59 -9.70
N GLN A 440 -11.82 -2.45 -9.98
CA GLN A 440 -11.81 -3.31 -11.17
C GLN A 440 -11.90 -2.51 -12.48
N GLN A 441 -12.64 -1.39 -12.50
CA GLN A 441 -12.65 -0.48 -13.64
C GLN A 441 -11.27 0.19 -13.84
N PHE A 442 -10.66 0.68 -12.77
CA PHE A 442 -9.32 1.26 -12.81
C PHE A 442 -8.31 0.27 -13.38
N LEU A 443 -8.26 -0.95 -12.85
CA LEU A 443 -7.37 -2.01 -13.36
C LEU A 443 -7.69 -2.37 -14.81
N GLY A 444 -8.97 -2.44 -15.19
CA GLY A 444 -9.36 -2.73 -16.58
C GLY A 444 -8.92 -1.68 -17.58
N ASP A 445 -9.09 -0.40 -17.26
CA ASP A 445 -8.64 0.68 -18.15
C ASP A 445 -7.11 0.69 -18.27
N MET A 446 -6.39 0.41 -17.18
CA MET A 446 -4.93 0.33 -17.17
C MET A 446 -4.42 -0.91 -17.92
N PHE A 447 -4.99 -2.09 -17.72
CA PHE A 447 -4.48 -3.33 -18.34
C PHE A 447 -4.84 -3.44 -19.82
N ASN A 448 -5.92 -2.80 -20.27
CA ASN A 448 -6.32 -2.83 -21.68
C ASN A 448 -5.53 -1.85 -22.58
N HIS A 449 -4.70 -0.97 -22.01
CA HIS A 449 -4.00 0.06 -22.77
C HIS A 449 -2.68 -0.45 -23.36
N ASP A 450 -2.39 -0.16 -24.64
CA ASP A 450 -1.13 -0.52 -25.29
C ASP A 450 -0.07 0.57 -25.09
N TYR A 451 0.74 0.46 -24.03
CA TYR A 451 1.69 1.51 -23.66
C TYR A 451 2.94 1.53 -24.55
N ALA A 452 3.46 2.72 -24.83
CA ALA A 452 4.70 2.92 -25.59
C ALA A 452 5.96 2.33 -24.93
N ASP A 453 5.93 2.13 -23.61
CA ASP A 453 7.03 1.61 -22.80
C ASP A 453 6.85 0.13 -22.41
N GLY A 454 5.93 -0.58 -23.07
CA GLY A 454 5.62 -1.98 -22.76
C GLY A 454 4.97 -2.18 -21.40
N GLY A 455 4.38 -1.12 -20.83
CA GLY A 455 3.68 -1.16 -19.55
C GLY A 455 4.60 -0.94 -18.34
N LYS A 456 5.82 -0.44 -18.53
CA LYS A 456 6.78 -0.25 -17.43
C LYS A 456 6.27 0.73 -16.37
N ALA A 457 5.77 1.89 -16.75
CA ALA A 457 5.28 2.90 -15.80
C ALA A 457 4.06 2.42 -15.01
N VAL A 458 3.10 1.75 -15.66
CA VAL A 458 1.93 1.17 -14.99
C VAL A 458 2.31 -0.04 -14.12
N GLY A 459 3.28 -0.86 -14.56
CA GLY A 459 3.81 -1.97 -13.78
C GLY A 459 4.47 -1.52 -12.48
N SER A 460 5.09 -0.35 -12.48
CA SER A 460 5.76 0.21 -11.30
C SER A 460 4.81 0.47 -10.12
N LEU A 461 3.50 0.62 -10.37
CA LEU A 461 2.49 0.73 -9.30
C LEU A 461 2.51 -0.47 -8.35
N PHE A 462 2.98 -1.63 -8.82
CA PHE A 462 3.01 -2.88 -8.07
C PHE A 462 4.39 -3.22 -7.48
N ASP A 463 5.40 -2.36 -7.66
CA ASP A 463 6.81 -2.64 -7.30
C ASP A 463 7.02 -2.94 -5.80
N ASN A 464 6.21 -2.32 -4.94
CA ASN A 464 6.37 -2.46 -3.49
C ASN A 464 5.78 -3.76 -2.93
N ILE A 465 4.94 -4.46 -3.70
CA ILE A 465 4.16 -5.60 -3.20
C ILE A 465 5.07 -6.76 -2.80
N GLU A 466 6.01 -7.16 -3.66
CA GLU A 466 6.91 -8.30 -3.41
C GLU A 466 7.71 -8.09 -2.11
N GLY A 467 8.30 -6.90 -1.95
CA GLY A 467 9.12 -6.56 -0.78
C GLY A 467 8.34 -6.32 0.52
N GLN A 468 7.01 -6.24 0.46
CA GLN A 468 6.14 -6.01 1.62
C GLN A 468 5.24 -7.20 1.93
N ALA A 469 5.26 -8.26 1.13
CA ALA A 469 4.26 -9.33 1.19
C ALA A 469 4.30 -10.13 2.51
N VAL A 470 5.49 -10.36 3.06
CA VAL A 470 5.69 -11.25 4.21
C VAL A 470 6.00 -10.45 5.47
N VAL A 471 5.30 -10.77 6.56
CA VAL A 471 5.61 -10.22 7.89
C VAL A 471 6.76 -11.01 8.51
N HIS A 472 7.88 -10.33 8.78
CA HIS A 472 9.04 -10.91 9.48
C HIS A 472 8.99 -10.68 10.98
N ASP A 473 8.50 -9.52 11.43
CA ASP A 473 8.26 -9.22 12.84
C ASP A 473 6.79 -8.87 13.09
N PRO A 474 5.98 -9.82 13.58
CA PRO A 474 4.58 -9.56 13.92
C PRO A 474 4.38 -8.46 15.00
N GLY A 475 5.43 -8.11 15.75
CA GLY A 475 5.43 -6.98 16.70
C GLY A 475 5.58 -5.61 16.02
N ASN A 476 6.04 -5.56 14.77
CA ASN A 476 6.16 -4.32 14.01
C ASN A 476 4.83 -3.97 13.33
N ALA A 477 4.05 -3.09 13.96
CA ALA A 477 2.74 -2.67 13.44
C ALA A 477 2.81 -2.04 12.04
N THR A 478 3.93 -1.39 11.68
CA THR A 478 4.12 -0.80 10.35
C THR A 478 4.29 -1.89 9.29
N GLU A 479 5.12 -2.90 9.57
CA GLU A 479 5.31 -4.05 8.68
C GLU A 479 3.99 -4.80 8.44
N VAL A 480 3.23 -5.08 9.50
CA VAL A 480 1.91 -5.73 9.40
C VAL A 480 0.95 -4.92 8.54
N ALA A 481 0.90 -3.60 8.72
CA ALA A 481 0.03 -2.73 7.93
C ALA A 481 0.43 -2.67 6.44
N LEU A 482 1.74 -2.67 6.15
CA LEU A 482 2.26 -2.72 4.79
C LEU A 482 1.96 -4.06 4.11
N ALA A 483 2.13 -5.18 4.81
CA ALA A 483 1.81 -6.50 4.28
C ALA A 483 0.31 -6.66 4.00
N GLU A 484 -0.55 -6.20 4.91
CA GLU A 484 -2.00 -6.23 4.71
C GLU A 484 -2.40 -5.42 3.47
N ARG A 485 -1.83 -4.23 3.28
CA ARG A 485 -2.05 -3.39 2.10
C ARG A 485 -1.53 -4.04 0.82
N ALA A 486 -0.34 -4.63 0.87
CA ALA A 486 0.27 -5.31 -0.26
C ALA A 486 -0.61 -6.47 -0.74
N GLY A 487 -1.12 -7.29 0.18
CA GLY A 487 -1.96 -8.43 -0.17
C GLY A 487 -3.35 -8.03 -0.65
N GLN A 488 -3.96 -6.98 -0.09
CA GLN A 488 -5.23 -6.43 -0.61
C GLN A 488 -5.06 -5.89 -2.04
N THR A 489 -3.94 -5.21 -2.31
CA THR A 489 -3.61 -4.70 -3.66
C THR A 489 -3.35 -5.86 -4.64
N ALA A 490 -2.57 -6.85 -4.21
CA ALA A 490 -2.27 -8.07 -4.97
C ALA A 490 -3.54 -8.86 -5.29
N HIS A 491 -4.46 -9.02 -4.33
CA HIS A 491 -5.72 -9.73 -4.51
C HIS A 491 -6.62 -9.06 -5.55
N ALA A 492 -6.77 -7.74 -5.47
CA ALA A 492 -7.54 -6.99 -6.46
C ALA A 492 -6.92 -7.08 -7.88
N ALA A 493 -5.58 -7.03 -7.98
CA ALA A 493 -4.88 -7.24 -9.25
C ALA A 493 -5.06 -8.66 -9.79
N ALA A 494 -4.99 -9.69 -8.94
CA ALA A 494 -5.23 -11.08 -9.30
C ALA A 494 -6.68 -11.30 -9.80
N LEU A 495 -7.67 -10.70 -9.13
CA LEU A 495 -9.06 -10.72 -9.60
C LEU A 495 -9.18 -10.15 -11.01
N LYS A 496 -8.47 -9.06 -11.34
CA LYS A 496 -8.51 -8.53 -12.69
C LYS A 496 -7.75 -9.41 -13.69
N LEU A 497 -6.61 -9.95 -13.29
CA LEU A 497 -5.81 -10.86 -14.12
C LEU A 497 -6.53 -12.17 -14.48
N SER A 498 -7.51 -12.59 -13.67
CA SER A 498 -8.33 -13.76 -14.01
C SER A 498 -9.30 -13.54 -15.20
N ASP A 499 -9.41 -12.32 -15.73
CA ASP A 499 -10.26 -12.01 -16.87
C ASP A 499 -9.64 -12.50 -18.18
N GLU A 500 -10.24 -13.53 -18.79
CA GLU A 500 -9.79 -14.12 -20.06
C GLU A 500 -9.70 -13.10 -21.20
N HIS A 501 -10.40 -11.96 -21.14
CA HIS A 501 -10.26 -10.90 -22.14
C HIS A 501 -8.81 -10.39 -22.24
N LEU A 502 -8.03 -10.46 -21.16
CA LEU A 502 -6.63 -10.04 -21.16
C LEU A 502 -5.73 -10.96 -21.99
N LEU A 503 -6.18 -12.15 -22.38
CA LEU A 503 -5.50 -12.97 -23.37
C LEU A 503 -5.77 -12.49 -24.80
N ASN A 504 -6.84 -11.72 -25.02
CA ASN A 504 -7.25 -11.26 -26.35
C ASN A 504 -7.85 -9.84 -26.30
N LEU A 505 -6.99 -8.84 -26.11
CA LEU A 505 -7.37 -7.44 -25.87
C LEU A 505 -7.92 -6.74 -27.12
N ASN A 506 -7.32 -6.99 -28.29
CA ASN A 506 -7.64 -6.27 -29.53
C ASN A 506 -8.62 -7.01 -30.46
N GLY A 507 -9.18 -8.15 -30.03
CA GLY A 507 -9.94 -9.06 -30.91
C GLY A 507 -9.10 -9.65 -32.06
N ALA A 508 -7.80 -9.40 -32.03
CA ALA A 508 -6.79 -9.83 -33.00
C ALA A 508 -5.87 -10.93 -32.43
N GLY A 509 -6.07 -11.33 -31.17
CA GLY A 509 -5.26 -12.35 -30.47
C GLY A 509 -4.00 -11.82 -29.77
N ASP A 510 -3.92 -10.51 -29.50
CA ASP A 510 -2.84 -9.97 -28.68
C ASP A 510 -3.22 -10.01 -27.19
N SER A 511 -2.40 -10.69 -26.41
CA SER A 511 -2.49 -10.83 -24.95
C SER A 511 -1.79 -9.68 -24.21
N LEU A 512 -2.10 -9.54 -22.91
CA LEU A 512 -1.47 -8.56 -22.02
C LEU A 512 0.06 -8.66 -22.04
N GLY A 513 0.63 -9.87 -22.00
CA GLY A 513 2.07 -10.08 -22.02
C GLY A 513 2.73 -9.71 -23.34
N GLN A 514 2.00 -9.81 -24.47
CA GLN A 514 2.50 -9.38 -25.77
C GLN A 514 2.46 -7.86 -25.94
N MET A 515 1.41 -7.21 -25.46
CA MET A 515 1.24 -5.76 -25.56
C MET A 515 2.09 -5.03 -24.52
N ASN A 516 2.07 -5.53 -23.29
CA ASN A 516 2.67 -4.91 -22.11
C ASN A 516 3.54 -5.92 -21.32
N PRO A 517 4.69 -6.34 -21.87
CA PRO A 517 5.55 -7.34 -21.25
C PRO A 517 6.09 -6.90 -19.88
N GLU A 518 6.46 -5.62 -19.70
CA GLU A 518 6.99 -5.12 -18.43
C GLU A 518 5.92 -5.08 -17.34
N LEU A 519 4.68 -4.71 -17.66
CA LEU A 519 3.55 -4.79 -16.72
C LEU A 519 3.32 -6.24 -16.27
N THR A 520 3.30 -7.17 -17.21
CA THR A 520 3.06 -8.60 -16.94
C THR A 520 4.16 -9.19 -16.07
N GLN A 521 5.42 -8.80 -16.31
CA GLN A 521 6.55 -9.17 -15.46
C GLN A 521 6.42 -8.61 -14.04
N LYS A 522 6.04 -7.34 -13.88
CA LYS A 522 5.83 -6.73 -12.54
C LYS A 522 4.69 -7.38 -11.76
N LEU A 523 3.61 -7.75 -12.42
CA LEU A 523 2.50 -8.48 -11.81
C LEU A 523 2.90 -9.90 -11.39
N SER A 524 3.71 -10.59 -12.20
CA SER A 524 4.30 -11.89 -11.86
C SER A 524 5.16 -11.81 -10.59
N HIS A 525 5.99 -10.78 -10.48
CA HIS A 525 6.75 -10.48 -9.26
C HIS A 525 5.85 -10.23 -8.04
N ALA A 526 4.90 -9.31 -8.17
CA ALA A 526 3.98 -8.91 -7.10
C ALA A 526 3.13 -10.07 -6.55
N LEU A 527 2.74 -11.03 -7.39
CA LEU A 527 1.86 -12.13 -7.00
C LEU A 527 2.59 -13.36 -6.48
N SER A 528 3.91 -13.44 -6.62
CA SER A 528 4.68 -14.65 -6.33
C SER A 528 4.54 -15.14 -4.89
N HIS A 529 4.63 -14.25 -3.90
CA HIS A 529 4.45 -14.57 -2.48
C HIS A 529 3.03 -15.04 -2.12
N TYR A 530 2.03 -14.74 -2.97
CA TYR A 530 0.62 -15.05 -2.71
C TYR A 530 0.14 -16.32 -3.41
N ILE A 531 1.02 -17.07 -4.09
CA ILE A 531 0.67 -18.38 -4.66
C ILE A 531 0.04 -19.31 -3.59
N PRO A 532 0.62 -19.44 -2.37
CA PRO A 532 0.01 -20.25 -1.32
C PRO A 532 -1.38 -19.76 -0.89
N ASP A 533 -1.62 -18.45 -0.90
CA ASP A 533 -2.91 -17.85 -0.58
C ASP A 533 -3.97 -18.14 -1.67
N MET A 534 -3.59 -18.05 -2.96
CA MET A 534 -4.48 -18.43 -4.07
C MET A 534 -4.92 -19.89 -3.99
N MET A 535 -4.00 -20.75 -3.57
CA MET A 535 -4.24 -22.18 -3.38
C MET A 535 -4.94 -22.51 -2.04
N ASN A 536 -5.20 -21.51 -1.19
CA ASN A 536 -5.73 -21.67 0.16
C ASN A 536 -4.93 -22.69 1.01
N ASN A 537 -3.62 -22.76 0.81
CA ASN A 537 -2.69 -23.59 1.56
C ASN A 537 -1.44 -22.78 1.92
N ARG A 538 -1.62 -21.90 2.91
CA ARG A 538 -0.72 -20.80 3.22
C ARG A 538 0.58 -21.27 3.89
N LEU A 539 1.72 -20.90 3.30
CA LEU A 539 3.07 -21.25 3.74
C LEU A 539 3.88 -20.08 4.31
N GLU A 540 3.44 -18.83 4.07
CA GLU A 540 4.14 -17.61 4.48
C GLU A 540 3.27 -16.73 5.36
N ASP A 541 3.87 -15.82 6.14
CA ASP A 541 3.11 -14.86 6.95
C ASP A 541 2.59 -13.66 6.12
N THR A 542 1.93 -13.95 4.99
CA THR A 542 1.25 -12.97 4.13
C THR A 542 -0.02 -12.39 4.77
N ARG A 543 -0.40 -11.17 4.41
CA ARG A 543 -1.58 -10.50 5.01
C ARG A 543 -2.47 -9.95 3.92
N GLY A 544 -3.75 -9.73 4.21
CA GLY A 544 -4.70 -9.05 3.30
C GLY A 544 -5.08 -9.72 1.97
N PHE A 545 -4.44 -10.82 1.56
CA PHE A 545 -4.82 -11.53 0.34
C PHE A 545 -6.06 -12.40 0.60
N GLY A 546 -7.20 -12.03 -0.01
CA GLY A 546 -8.45 -12.79 0.10
C GLY A 546 -8.45 -14.06 -0.74
N LEU A 547 -9.45 -14.93 -0.51
CA LEU A 547 -9.70 -16.04 -1.43
C LEU A 547 -10.04 -15.50 -2.82
N LEU A 548 -9.41 -16.06 -3.84
CA LEU A 548 -9.69 -15.69 -5.22
C LEU A 548 -10.92 -16.46 -5.71
N ASP A 549 -10.82 -17.79 -5.68
CA ASP A 549 -11.90 -18.72 -6.02
C ASP A 549 -12.89 -18.89 -4.86
N ASP A 550 -14.13 -19.33 -5.17
CA ASP A 550 -15.14 -19.50 -4.14
C ASP A 550 -14.79 -20.65 -3.19
N ALA A 551 -15.13 -20.51 -1.91
CA ALA A 551 -14.74 -21.48 -0.89
C ALA A 551 -15.28 -22.91 -1.15
N LEU A 552 -16.34 -23.04 -1.96
CA LEU A 552 -16.88 -24.33 -2.39
C LEU A 552 -16.08 -24.91 -3.56
N GLY A 553 -15.70 -24.09 -4.55
CA GLY A 553 -14.85 -24.49 -5.68
C GLY A 553 -13.44 -24.87 -5.23
N ILE A 554 -12.86 -24.16 -4.26
CA ILE A 554 -11.57 -24.53 -3.64
C ILE A 554 -11.66 -25.93 -2.99
N GLY A 555 -12.75 -26.22 -2.26
CA GLY A 555 -12.95 -27.54 -1.65
C GLY A 555 -13.18 -28.67 -2.67
N GLU A 556 -13.59 -28.32 -3.88
CA GLU A 556 -13.77 -29.24 -5.02
C GLU A 556 -12.58 -29.16 -6.01
N GLY A 557 -11.51 -28.41 -5.72
CA GLY A 557 -10.34 -28.23 -6.58
C GLY A 557 -10.59 -27.55 -7.93
N HIS A 558 -11.72 -26.84 -8.07
CA HIS A 558 -12.03 -26.02 -9.23
C HIS A 558 -11.59 -24.57 -8.96
N LEU A 559 -10.49 -24.16 -9.61
CA LEU A 559 -9.81 -22.89 -9.35
C LEU A 559 -9.73 -22.01 -10.62
N PRO A 560 -10.86 -21.68 -11.27
CA PRO A 560 -10.88 -21.01 -12.58
C PRO A 560 -10.26 -19.62 -12.55
N LEU A 561 -10.36 -18.88 -11.45
CA LEU A 561 -9.77 -17.54 -11.37
C LEU A 561 -8.25 -17.65 -11.22
N THR A 562 -7.76 -18.58 -10.40
CA THR A 562 -6.33 -18.85 -10.27
C THR A 562 -5.73 -19.34 -11.60
N GLN A 563 -6.45 -20.20 -12.34
CA GLN A 563 -6.07 -20.60 -13.70
C GLN A 563 -5.95 -19.40 -14.64
N GLY A 564 -6.93 -18.48 -14.62
CA GLY A 564 -6.91 -17.26 -15.44
C GLY A 564 -5.71 -16.38 -15.15
N VAL A 565 -5.34 -16.20 -13.88
CA VAL A 565 -4.15 -15.46 -13.46
C VAL A 565 -2.89 -16.06 -14.09
N PHE A 566 -2.67 -17.37 -13.95
CA PHE A 566 -1.50 -18.03 -14.54
C PHE A 566 -1.50 -17.94 -16.06
N ALA A 567 -2.65 -18.11 -16.72
CA ALA A 567 -2.74 -18.02 -18.18
C ALA A 567 -2.34 -16.64 -18.69
N VAL A 568 -2.81 -15.55 -18.06
CA VAL A 568 -2.44 -14.19 -18.45
C VAL A 568 -0.97 -13.89 -18.19
N LEU A 569 -0.42 -14.32 -17.04
CA LEU A 569 1.02 -14.14 -16.76
C LEU A 569 1.90 -14.97 -17.70
N ASP A 570 1.45 -16.15 -18.13
CA ASP A 570 2.17 -17.01 -19.06
C ASP A 570 2.26 -16.44 -20.49
N SER A 571 1.48 -15.39 -20.78
CA SER A 571 1.51 -14.69 -22.05
C SER A 571 2.75 -13.80 -22.28
N ASP A 572 3.59 -13.59 -21.25
CA ASP A 572 4.96 -13.07 -21.37
C ASP A 572 5.97 -14.13 -20.91
N ASP A 573 6.99 -14.41 -21.73
CA ASP A 573 7.92 -15.51 -21.48
C ASP A 573 8.78 -15.30 -20.21
N THR A 574 9.03 -14.05 -19.80
CA THR A 574 9.84 -13.72 -18.61
C THR A 574 8.99 -13.79 -17.34
N ALA A 575 7.79 -13.21 -17.40
CA ALA A 575 6.79 -13.30 -16.33
C ALA A 575 6.44 -14.76 -16.03
N SER A 576 6.22 -15.55 -17.08
CA SER A 576 5.98 -16.99 -17.03
C SER A 576 7.11 -17.73 -16.32
N GLN A 577 8.37 -17.48 -16.68
CA GLN A 577 9.51 -18.11 -16.02
C GLN A 577 9.56 -17.80 -14.52
N TYR A 578 9.28 -16.56 -14.14
CA TYR A 578 9.34 -16.13 -12.74
C TYR A 578 8.22 -16.75 -11.90
N ILE A 579 6.95 -16.62 -12.31
CA ILE A 579 5.80 -17.10 -11.53
C ILE A 579 5.81 -18.63 -11.42
N ASN A 580 6.13 -19.34 -12.50
CA ASN A 580 6.17 -20.80 -12.48
C ASN A 580 7.33 -21.34 -11.65
N LYS A 581 8.44 -20.59 -11.57
CA LYS A 581 9.54 -20.93 -10.67
C LYS A 581 9.17 -20.72 -9.20
N ALA A 582 8.45 -19.65 -8.87
CA ALA A 582 7.92 -19.45 -7.52
C ALA A 582 6.92 -20.55 -7.13
N ALA A 583 5.98 -20.88 -8.02
CA ALA A 583 5.00 -21.95 -7.83
C ALA A 583 5.66 -23.32 -7.62
N GLU A 584 6.73 -23.61 -8.34
CA GLU A 584 7.50 -24.85 -8.15
C GLU A 584 8.17 -24.89 -6.77
N GLY A 585 8.70 -23.76 -6.30
CA GLY A 585 9.21 -23.66 -4.94
C GLY A 585 8.13 -24.05 -3.92
N TYR A 586 6.96 -23.40 -3.95
CA TYR A 586 5.88 -23.76 -3.02
C TYR A 586 5.40 -25.20 -3.16
N THR A 587 5.35 -25.73 -4.38
CA THR A 587 5.03 -27.16 -4.62
C THR A 587 6.02 -28.09 -3.91
N ALA A 588 7.30 -27.74 -3.91
CA ALA A 588 8.31 -28.50 -3.17
C ALA A 588 8.12 -28.41 -1.65
N LEU A 589 7.71 -27.25 -1.11
CA LEU A 589 7.38 -27.12 0.33
C LEU A 589 6.17 -27.96 0.72
N TRP A 590 5.09 -27.97 -0.06
CA TRP A 590 3.95 -28.87 0.20
C TRP A 590 4.35 -30.34 0.12
N HIS A 591 5.25 -30.73 -0.79
CA HIS A 591 5.82 -32.08 -0.81
C HIS A 591 6.58 -32.41 0.49
N GLN A 592 7.33 -31.45 1.02
CA GLN A 592 8.04 -31.58 2.28
C GLN A 592 7.09 -31.68 3.48
N GLU A 593 6.05 -30.83 3.56
CA GLU A 593 5.02 -30.89 4.62
C GLU A 593 4.24 -32.20 4.59
N LEU A 594 3.87 -32.67 3.40
CA LEU A 594 3.27 -33.99 3.19
C LEU A 594 4.20 -35.13 3.65
N ALA A 595 5.49 -35.07 3.31
CA ALA A 595 6.46 -36.07 3.75
C ALA A 595 6.61 -36.07 5.28
N GLN A 596 6.61 -34.89 5.91
CA GLN A 596 6.67 -34.74 7.37
C GLN A 596 5.42 -35.27 8.06
N SER A 597 4.23 -35.00 7.51
CA SER A 597 2.95 -35.50 8.04
C SER A 597 2.86 -37.03 7.97
N ILE A 598 3.38 -37.63 6.89
CA ILE A 598 3.55 -39.08 6.74
C ILE A 598 4.53 -39.63 7.77
N ALA A 599 5.72 -39.02 7.91
CA ALA A 599 6.72 -39.45 8.89
C ALA A 599 6.16 -39.39 10.33
N LYS A 600 5.41 -38.34 10.65
CA LYS A 600 4.68 -38.20 11.92
C LYS A 600 3.68 -39.34 12.10
N SER A 601 2.85 -39.61 11.10
CA SER A 601 1.88 -40.71 11.13
C SER A 601 2.54 -42.07 11.39
N LEU A 602 3.68 -42.35 10.74
CA LEU A 602 4.42 -43.60 10.91
C LEU A 602 5.06 -43.73 12.29
N THR A 603 5.55 -42.63 12.85
CA THR A 603 6.18 -42.62 14.18
C THR A 603 5.17 -42.68 15.31
N THR A 604 3.99 -42.07 15.15
CA THR A 604 2.93 -42.06 16.17
C THR A 604 1.95 -43.23 16.03
N GLY A 605 1.87 -43.84 14.85
CA GLY A 605 0.85 -44.82 14.48
C GLY A 605 -0.54 -44.21 14.24
N ASP A 606 -0.64 -42.87 14.15
CA ASP A 606 -1.89 -42.15 13.92
C ASP A 606 -2.01 -41.76 12.44
N SER A 607 -2.89 -42.44 11.69
CA SER A 607 -3.12 -42.15 10.27
C SER A 607 -3.87 -40.83 10.04
N SER A 608 -4.49 -40.23 11.06
CA SER A 608 -5.15 -38.92 10.94
C SER A 608 -4.15 -37.75 10.93
N ALA A 609 -2.87 -38.03 11.24
CA ALA A 609 -1.79 -37.05 11.18
C ALA A 609 -1.28 -36.76 9.76
N ILE A 610 -1.72 -37.52 8.74
CA ILE A 610 -1.37 -37.27 7.33
C ILE A 610 -2.20 -36.09 6.84
N ASP A 611 -1.52 -35.06 6.34
CA ASP A 611 -2.18 -33.94 5.70
C ASP A 611 -2.50 -34.27 4.25
N TYR A 612 -3.77 -34.58 4.00
CA TYR A 612 -4.27 -34.93 2.69
C TYR A 612 -4.55 -33.70 1.81
N ALA A 613 -4.59 -32.50 2.39
CA ALA A 613 -4.78 -31.25 1.66
C ALA A 613 -3.55 -30.93 0.79
N ASP A 614 -2.34 -31.15 1.31
CA ASP A 614 -1.10 -30.95 0.55
C ASP A 614 -1.08 -31.77 -0.74
N ALA A 615 -1.51 -33.04 -0.67
CA ALA A 615 -1.58 -33.90 -1.84
C ALA A 615 -2.55 -33.35 -2.90
N THR A 616 -3.69 -32.79 -2.47
CA THR A 616 -4.66 -32.12 -3.35
C THR A 616 -4.05 -30.85 -3.96
N THR A 617 -3.49 -29.96 -3.13
CA THR A 617 -2.87 -28.70 -3.57
C THR A 617 -1.74 -28.92 -4.58
N ILE A 618 -0.89 -29.93 -4.36
CA ILE A 618 0.16 -30.32 -5.31
C ILE A 618 -0.47 -30.71 -6.66
N GLY A 619 -1.53 -31.53 -6.64
CA GLY A 619 -2.28 -31.92 -7.83
C GLY A 619 -2.85 -30.72 -8.57
N GLU A 620 -3.55 -29.84 -7.85
CA GLU A 620 -4.15 -28.61 -8.38
C GLU A 620 -3.11 -27.69 -9.02
N MET A 621 -1.98 -27.43 -8.34
CA MET A 621 -0.92 -26.56 -8.86
C MET A 621 -0.27 -27.11 -10.14
N TYR A 622 -0.15 -28.44 -10.28
CA TYR A 622 0.27 -29.02 -11.56
C TYR A 622 -0.81 -28.88 -12.64
N GLY A 623 -2.08 -29.06 -12.30
CA GLY A 623 -3.20 -28.89 -13.23
C GLY A 623 -3.31 -27.46 -13.75
N ILE A 624 -3.27 -26.47 -12.86
CA ILE A 624 -3.29 -25.03 -13.18
C ILE A 624 -2.19 -24.66 -14.17
N ARG A 625 -0.95 -25.05 -13.90
CA ARG A 625 0.19 -24.71 -14.76
C ARG A 625 0.11 -25.37 -16.13
N ASP A 626 -0.35 -26.62 -16.19
CA ASP A 626 -0.52 -27.32 -17.46
C ASP A 626 -1.68 -26.70 -18.28
N HIS A 627 -2.77 -26.32 -17.62
CA HIS A 627 -3.90 -25.63 -18.23
C HIS A 627 -3.52 -24.24 -18.78
N ALA A 628 -2.90 -23.41 -17.95
CA ALA A 628 -2.47 -22.05 -18.31
C ALA A 628 -1.57 -22.03 -19.56
N ASN A 629 -0.55 -22.90 -19.58
CA ASN A 629 0.33 -23.08 -20.73
C ASN A 629 -0.41 -23.50 -22.00
N LEU A 630 -1.43 -24.34 -21.87
CA LEU A 630 -2.20 -24.83 -23.01
C LEU A 630 -3.13 -23.75 -23.56
N VAL A 631 -3.84 -23.03 -22.67
CA VAL A 631 -4.74 -21.92 -23.04
C VAL A 631 -3.97 -20.84 -23.79
N GLU A 632 -2.83 -20.42 -23.25
CA GLU A 632 -2.01 -19.40 -23.88
C GLU A 632 -1.47 -19.88 -25.24
N ALA A 633 -1.01 -21.13 -25.34
CA ALA A 633 -0.46 -21.65 -26.58
C ALA A 633 -1.53 -21.80 -27.66
N ASN A 634 -2.77 -22.14 -27.28
CA ASN A 634 -3.91 -22.20 -28.18
C ASN A 634 -4.34 -20.82 -28.68
N ASP A 635 -4.24 -19.79 -27.84
CA ASP A 635 -4.54 -18.42 -28.26
C ASP A 635 -3.50 -17.91 -29.27
N ARG A 636 -2.21 -18.22 -29.07
CA ARG A 636 -1.14 -17.91 -30.01
C ARG A 636 -1.16 -18.75 -31.29
N ILE A 637 -1.60 -20.02 -31.21
CA ILE A 637 -1.46 -21.01 -32.28
C ILE A 637 -2.80 -21.71 -32.50
N THR A 638 -3.45 -21.41 -33.65
CA THR A 638 -4.76 -21.98 -34.03
C THR A 638 -4.77 -23.50 -34.30
N ASP A 639 -3.63 -24.19 -34.14
CA ASP A 639 -3.49 -25.65 -34.29
C ASP A 639 -3.10 -26.26 -32.94
N ASP A 640 -4.03 -27.02 -32.36
CA ASP A 640 -3.91 -27.57 -31.00
C ASP A 640 -2.68 -28.47 -30.81
N ASN A 641 -2.20 -29.14 -31.88
CA ASN A 641 -0.99 -29.97 -31.77
C ASN A 641 0.28 -29.13 -31.68
N LEU A 642 0.32 -28.02 -32.42
CA LEU A 642 1.44 -27.09 -32.37
C LEU A 642 1.42 -26.28 -31.08
N ALA A 643 0.24 -25.94 -30.54
CA ALA A 643 0.07 -25.33 -29.23
C ALA A 643 0.58 -26.26 -28.11
N ALA A 644 0.18 -27.54 -28.10
CA ALA A 644 0.66 -28.51 -27.12
C ALA A 644 2.20 -28.68 -27.17
N GLN A 645 2.79 -28.70 -28.37
CA GLN A 645 4.24 -28.75 -28.53
C GLN A 645 4.93 -27.45 -28.05
N ALA A 646 4.37 -26.28 -28.34
CA ALA A 646 4.91 -25.00 -27.89
C ALA A 646 4.82 -24.83 -26.36
N ALA A 647 3.74 -25.31 -25.74
CA ALA A 647 3.59 -25.41 -24.30
C ALA A 647 4.65 -26.34 -23.70
N TYR A 648 4.90 -27.50 -24.31
CA TYR A 648 5.96 -28.42 -23.89
C TYR A 648 7.37 -27.79 -23.99
N ASP A 649 7.68 -27.12 -25.10
CA ASP A 649 8.99 -26.49 -25.31
C ASP A 649 9.22 -25.32 -24.34
N ARG A 650 8.18 -24.56 -23.99
CA ARG A 650 8.26 -23.52 -22.95
C ARG A 650 8.51 -24.09 -21.58
N ARG A 651 7.76 -25.14 -21.19
CA ARG A 651 8.03 -25.86 -19.95
C ARG A 651 9.47 -26.36 -19.89
N LYS A 652 10.02 -26.84 -21.01
CA LYS A 652 11.42 -27.25 -21.10
C LYS A 652 12.38 -26.08 -20.85
N ALA A 653 12.12 -24.93 -21.45
CA ALA A 653 12.94 -23.73 -21.27
C ALA A 653 12.94 -23.25 -19.80
N TRP A 654 11.81 -23.36 -19.10
CA TRP A 654 11.73 -23.05 -17.67
C TRP A 654 12.70 -23.93 -16.87
N ILE A 655 12.64 -25.25 -17.09
CA ILE A 655 13.50 -26.24 -16.42
C ILE A 655 14.99 -25.97 -16.71
N ASP A 656 15.33 -25.77 -17.98
CA ASP A 656 16.70 -25.55 -18.42
C ASP A 656 17.27 -24.21 -17.87
N GLY A 657 16.42 -23.26 -17.47
CA GLY A 657 16.78 -21.97 -16.87
C GLY A 657 17.01 -21.95 -15.36
N LEU A 658 16.76 -23.06 -14.64
CA LEU A 658 16.86 -23.10 -13.17
C LEU A 658 18.27 -22.89 -12.61
N ASP A 659 19.32 -23.15 -13.40
CA ASP A 659 20.71 -23.03 -12.95
C ASP A 659 21.21 -21.56 -12.86
N GLY A 660 20.43 -20.56 -13.28
CA GLY A 660 20.92 -19.18 -13.49
C GLY A 660 20.21 -18.02 -12.76
N VAL A 661 19.00 -18.23 -12.21
CA VAL A 661 18.23 -17.16 -11.56
C VAL A 661 18.42 -17.26 -10.05
N GLY A 662 19.20 -16.34 -9.47
CA GLY A 662 19.62 -16.33 -8.06
C GLY A 662 18.50 -16.09 -7.03
N SER A 663 18.89 -15.53 -5.88
CA SER A 663 18.13 -15.34 -4.63
C SER A 663 16.87 -14.44 -4.69
N SER A 664 16.33 -14.13 -5.87
CA SER A 664 15.23 -13.18 -6.09
C SER A 664 13.86 -13.83 -6.24
N VAL A 665 13.74 -15.14 -5.98
CA VAL A 665 12.46 -15.87 -5.96
C VAL A 665 12.16 -16.20 -4.49
N PRO A 666 10.92 -15.97 -4.00
CA PRO A 666 10.55 -16.01 -2.58
C PRO A 666 11.20 -17.11 -1.74
N VAL A 667 11.27 -18.31 -2.32
CA VAL A 667 11.66 -19.52 -1.60
C VAL A 667 13.02 -20.10 -2.04
N ALA A 668 13.70 -19.51 -3.05
CA ALA A 668 14.91 -20.10 -3.67
C ALA A 668 16.06 -20.42 -2.69
N GLY A 669 16.18 -19.69 -1.58
CA GLY A 669 17.22 -19.90 -0.56
C GLY A 669 16.99 -21.11 0.37
N GLN A 670 15.76 -21.61 0.48
CA GLN A 670 15.41 -22.71 1.38
C GLN A 670 15.74 -24.11 0.80
N TYR A 671 16.12 -24.19 -0.49
CA TYR A 671 16.24 -25.45 -1.25
C TYR A 671 17.66 -25.99 -1.48
N ALA A 672 18.67 -25.51 -0.75
CA ALA A 672 20.06 -25.83 -1.05
C ALA A 672 20.46 -27.31 -0.80
N SER A 673 19.64 -28.13 -0.14
CA SER A 673 19.98 -29.52 0.13
C SER A 673 18.85 -30.48 -0.25
N THR A 674 19.11 -31.22 -1.34
CA THR A 674 18.85 -32.67 -1.49
C THR A 674 17.57 -33.23 -2.12
N ALA A 675 16.45 -32.51 -2.20
CA ALA A 675 15.26 -33.03 -2.90
C ALA A 675 14.79 -32.19 -4.11
N ALA A 676 15.21 -30.92 -4.18
CA ALA A 676 14.89 -30.01 -5.28
C ALA A 676 15.37 -30.49 -6.66
N TYR A 677 16.48 -31.24 -6.75
CA TYR A 677 16.98 -31.77 -8.03
C TYR A 677 16.08 -32.86 -8.63
N ALA A 678 15.39 -33.63 -7.78
CA ALA A 678 14.48 -34.70 -8.14
C ALA A 678 13.12 -34.17 -8.64
N LEU A 679 12.62 -33.13 -7.98
CA LEU A 679 11.36 -32.42 -8.27
C LEU A 679 11.42 -31.62 -9.58
N ASN A 680 12.55 -30.94 -9.83
CA ASN A 680 12.72 -30.04 -10.97
C ASN A 680 12.52 -30.70 -12.37
N GLN A 681 12.62 -32.03 -12.46
CA GLN A 681 12.53 -32.80 -13.72
C GLN A 681 11.18 -33.51 -13.91
N MET A 682 10.27 -33.44 -12.93
CA MET A 682 8.87 -33.87 -13.04
C MET A 682 8.07 -33.00 -14.03
N PHE A 683 8.58 -31.80 -14.32
CA PHE A 683 7.83 -30.70 -14.91
C PHE A 683 7.53 -30.81 -16.41
N LEU A 684 8.27 -31.61 -17.18
CA LEU A 684 8.17 -31.58 -18.63
C LEU A 684 7.01 -32.43 -19.21
N GLY A 685 6.62 -33.51 -18.51
CA GLY A 685 5.73 -34.54 -19.06
C GLY A 685 6.39 -35.34 -20.19
N ASP A 686 5.67 -36.33 -20.75
CA ASP A 686 6.06 -36.94 -22.01
C ASP A 686 5.83 -35.93 -23.16
N ALA A 687 6.65 -35.99 -24.21
CA ALA A 687 6.46 -35.11 -25.37
C ALA A 687 5.12 -35.44 -26.04
N PRO A 688 4.29 -34.43 -26.39
CA PRO A 688 2.97 -34.68 -26.95
C PRO A 688 3.09 -35.54 -28.22
N THR A 689 2.38 -36.67 -28.24
CA THR A 689 2.23 -37.46 -29.47
C THR A 689 1.08 -36.86 -30.29
N PRO A 690 1.22 -36.70 -31.62
CA PRO A 690 0.20 -36.04 -32.42
C PRO A 690 -1.10 -36.87 -32.44
N LEU A 691 -2.10 -36.43 -31.68
CA LEU A 691 -3.44 -37.01 -31.56
C LEU A 691 -4.48 -35.91 -31.33
N PRO A 692 -5.75 -36.12 -31.76
CA PRO A 692 -6.75 -35.07 -31.82
C PRO A 692 -7.25 -34.67 -30.42
N LEU A 693 -7.33 -33.35 -30.19
CA LEU A 693 -8.10 -32.61 -29.17
C LEU A 693 -8.80 -33.43 -28.07
N GLY A 694 -8.38 -33.20 -26.82
CA GLY A 694 -9.22 -33.46 -25.64
C GLY A 694 -8.52 -34.12 -24.46
N ASP A 695 -7.39 -34.77 -24.67
CA ASP A 695 -6.64 -35.44 -23.62
C ASP A 695 -5.23 -34.83 -23.55
N THR A 696 -5.05 -33.76 -22.77
CA THR A 696 -3.73 -33.47 -22.22
C THR A 696 -3.32 -34.75 -21.50
N GLU A 697 -2.24 -35.43 -21.93
CA GLU A 697 -1.79 -36.66 -21.26
C GLU A 697 -1.67 -36.35 -19.77
N LEU A 698 -2.58 -36.92 -18.97
CA LEU A 698 -2.56 -36.87 -17.51
C LEU A 698 -1.11 -37.01 -17.09
N ARG A 699 -0.56 -36.02 -16.38
CA ARG A 699 0.67 -36.27 -15.63
C ARG A 699 0.36 -37.46 -14.73
N GLY A 700 0.84 -38.64 -15.11
CA GLY A 700 0.72 -39.81 -14.26
C GLY A 700 1.28 -39.42 -12.90
N SER A 701 0.69 -39.88 -11.80
CA SER A 701 1.16 -39.52 -10.46
C SER A 701 2.64 -39.86 -10.22
N ILE A 702 3.24 -40.72 -11.07
CA ILE A 702 4.58 -41.29 -10.96
C ILE A 702 5.69 -40.27 -10.61
N PRO A 703 5.81 -39.10 -11.27
CA PRO A 703 6.81 -38.11 -10.89
C PRO A 703 6.54 -37.50 -9.50
N ALA A 704 5.28 -37.27 -9.12
CA ALA A 704 4.92 -36.83 -7.77
C ALA A 704 5.23 -37.93 -6.73
N GLN A 705 5.03 -39.20 -7.10
CA GLN A 705 5.41 -40.35 -6.26
C GLN A 705 6.91 -40.38 -6.05
N TYR A 706 7.68 -40.09 -7.09
CA TYR A 706 9.13 -40.03 -7.00
C TYR A 706 9.59 -38.86 -6.11
N ALA A 707 9.01 -37.67 -6.27
CA ALA A 707 9.30 -36.52 -5.42
C ALA A 707 9.05 -36.82 -3.93
N LEU A 708 7.87 -37.34 -3.62
CA LEU A 708 7.52 -37.74 -2.26
C LEU A 708 8.47 -38.84 -1.75
N ALA A 709 8.81 -39.82 -2.58
CA ALA A 709 9.74 -40.88 -2.21
C ALA A 709 11.16 -40.36 -1.97
N ALA A 710 11.61 -39.35 -2.72
CA ALA A 710 12.90 -38.71 -2.54
C ALA A 710 12.97 -37.97 -1.20
N GLU A 711 11.93 -37.20 -0.85
CA GLU A 711 11.84 -36.52 0.45
C GLU A 711 11.86 -37.53 1.62
N LEU A 712 11.04 -38.57 1.53
CA LEU A 712 10.97 -39.62 2.55
C LEU A 712 12.27 -40.43 2.66
N TYR A 713 12.94 -40.69 1.52
CA TYR A 713 14.25 -41.34 1.49
C TYR A 713 15.30 -40.50 2.20
N SER A 714 15.38 -39.20 1.88
CA SER A 714 16.32 -38.27 2.50
C SER A 714 16.06 -38.08 4.00
N ALA A 715 14.79 -38.16 4.42
CA ALA A 715 14.39 -38.17 5.83
C ALA A 715 14.62 -39.54 6.53
N GLY A 716 15.06 -40.58 5.82
CA GLY A 716 15.32 -41.91 6.37
C GLY A 716 14.06 -42.66 6.80
N VAL A 717 12.93 -42.38 6.15
CA VAL A 717 11.61 -42.95 6.49
C VAL A 717 11.42 -44.29 5.76
N GLY A 718 10.93 -45.32 6.47
CA GLY A 718 10.61 -46.62 5.87
C GLY A 718 11.82 -47.50 5.48
N ASP A 719 11.57 -48.57 4.72
CA ASP A 719 12.62 -49.47 4.22
C ASP A 719 13.19 -48.97 2.88
N THR A 720 14.32 -48.27 2.94
CA THR A 720 14.96 -47.66 1.77
C THR A 720 15.82 -48.63 0.93
N SER A 721 15.91 -49.91 1.32
CA SER A 721 16.82 -50.88 0.68
C SER A 721 16.53 -51.11 -0.81
N GLY A 722 15.25 -51.05 -1.20
CA GLY A 722 14.82 -51.14 -2.60
C GLY A 722 15.24 -49.94 -3.47
N LEU A 723 15.50 -48.79 -2.85
CA LEU A 723 15.92 -47.56 -3.53
C LEU A 723 17.44 -47.37 -3.60
N ALA A 724 18.20 -48.16 -2.84
CA ALA A 724 19.67 -48.07 -2.80
C ALA A 724 20.37 -48.10 -4.18
N PRO A 725 19.92 -48.87 -5.20
CA PRO A 725 20.52 -48.83 -6.55
C PRO A 725 20.38 -47.48 -7.26
N TYR A 726 19.42 -46.68 -6.82
CA TYR A 726 19.07 -45.38 -7.40
C TYR A 726 19.47 -44.22 -6.48
N ALA A 727 20.21 -44.45 -5.40
CA ALA A 727 20.68 -43.39 -4.52
C ALA A 727 21.86 -42.62 -5.11
N LEU A 728 22.00 -41.35 -4.74
CA LEU A 728 23.19 -40.56 -5.03
C LEU A 728 24.39 -41.11 -4.25
N PRO A 729 25.62 -41.02 -4.81
CA PRO A 729 26.82 -41.59 -4.17
C PRO A 729 27.15 -41.03 -2.79
N ASP A 730 26.71 -39.81 -2.49
CA ASP A 730 26.89 -39.13 -1.21
C ASP A 730 25.76 -39.42 -0.21
N GLY A 731 24.78 -40.25 -0.59
CA GLY A 731 23.63 -40.61 0.23
C GLY A 731 22.65 -39.46 0.45
N SER A 732 22.83 -38.37 -0.29
CA SER A 732 22.11 -37.12 -0.09
C SER A 732 20.68 -37.18 -0.64
N GLY A 733 20.38 -38.12 -1.55
CA GLY A 733 19.04 -38.31 -2.10
C GLY A 733 19.01 -39.39 -3.18
N LEU A 734 18.00 -39.33 -4.04
CA LEU A 734 17.85 -40.22 -5.19
C LEU A 734 18.41 -39.60 -6.49
N GLN A 735 18.87 -40.46 -7.39
CA GLN A 735 19.37 -40.12 -8.72
C GLN A 735 18.22 -39.61 -9.60
N ASP A 736 18.54 -38.65 -10.47
CA ASP A 736 17.63 -38.00 -11.42
C ASP A 736 16.59 -38.94 -12.06
N TYR A 737 15.31 -38.64 -11.84
CA TYR A 737 14.16 -39.38 -12.38
C TYR A 737 14.24 -39.58 -13.88
N ARG A 738 14.52 -38.53 -14.66
CA ARG A 738 14.57 -38.56 -16.13
C ARG A 738 15.73 -39.41 -16.62
N SER A 739 16.88 -39.30 -15.96
CA SER A 739 18.06 -40.11 -16.27
C SER A 739 17.77 -41.60 -16.10
N GLN A 740 16.92 -41.98 -15.14
CA GLN A 740 16.56 -43.37 -14.88
C GLN A 740 15.36 -43.83 -15.69
N ALA A 741 14.31 -43.00 -15.79
CA ALA A 741 13.08 -43.31 -16.52
C ALA A 741 13.30 -43.45 -18.03
N SER A 742 14.27 -42.72 -18.60
CA SER A 742 14.63 -42.80 -20.03
C SER A 742 15.54 -44.00 -20.39
N LYS A 743 16.06 -44.73 -19.42
CA LYS A 743 16.87 -45.94 -19.68
C LYS A 743 15.97 -47.12 -20.03
N ALA A 744 16.56 -48.14 -20.67
CA ALA A 744 15.87 -49.38 -21.04
C ALA A 744 15.26 -50.14 -19.83
N ASP A 745 15.74 -49.85 -18.62
CA ASP A 745 15.29 -50.37 -17.33
C ASP A 745 14.45 -49.37 -16.52
N GLY A 746 13.99 -48.26 -17.10
CA GLY A 746 13.17 -47.25 -16.40
C GLY A 746 11.87 -47.79 -15.78
N GLY A 747 11.36 -48.93 -16.27
CA GLY A 747 10.26 -49.66 -15.62
C GLY A 747 10.63 -50.23 -14.25
N ALA A 748 11.86 -50.71 -14.06
CA ALA A 748 12.33 -51.25 -12.78
C ALA A 748 12.48 -50.14 -11.73
N PHE A 749 12.94 -48.96 -12.14
CA PHE A 749 13.03 -47.78 -11.28
C PHE A 749 11.66 -47.31 -10.79
N ARG A 750 10.67 -47.20 -11.69
CA ARG A 750 9.29 -46.84 -11.32
C ARG A 750 8.68 -47.84 -10.34
N ASN A 751 8.87 -49.13 -10.58
CA ASN A 751 8.39 -50.17 -9.67
C ASN A 751 9.07 -50.07 -8.29
N ALA A 752 10.38 -49.80 -8.22
CA ALA A 752 11.09 -49.66 -6.95
C ALA A 752 10.56 -48.49 -6.10
N VAL A 753 10.23 -47.35 -6.73
CA VAL A 753 9.59 -46.20 -6.07
C VAL A 753 8.21 -46.56 -5.53
N GLN A 754 7.39 -47.22 -6.35
CA GLN A 754 6.05 -47.65 -5.95
C GLN A 754 6.08 -48.69 -4.83
N ASP A 755 6.96 -49.68 -4.93
CA ASP A 755 7.16 -50.71 -3.92
C ASP A 755 7.59 -50.07 -2.60
N TYR A 756 8.53 -49.12 -2.64
CA TYR A 756 8.94 -48.36 -1.45
C TYR A 756 7.77 -47.64 -0.79
N LEU A 757 7.00 -46.83 -1.52
CA LEU A 757 5.85 -46.12 -0.96
C LEU A 757 4.78 -47.08 -0.41
N ASN A 758 4.58 -48.23 -1.07
CA ASN A 758 3.66 -49.27 -0.60
C ASN A 758 4.14 -49.93 0.70
N THR A 759 5.45 -49.99 0.96
CA THR A 759 5.99 -50.56 2.22
C THR A 759 5.69 -49.71 3.45
N LEU A 760 5.36 -48.43 3.27
CA LEU A 760 5.07 -47.51 4.38
C LEU A 760 3.75 -47.84 5.08
N GLY A 761 2.87 -48.65 4.49
CA GLY A 761 1.61 -49.06 5.13
C GLY A 761 0.60 -47.92 5.34
N ILE A 762 0.86 -46.75 4.75
CA ILE A 762 -0.08 -45.62 4.65
C ILE A 762 -1.14 -45.90 3.57
N PRO A 763 -2.29 -45.20 3.58
CA PRO A 763 -3.25 -45.23 2.48
C PRO A 763 -2.65 -44.53 1.24
N ASN A 764 -1.61 -45.11 0.65
CA ASN A 764 -0.91 -44.61 -0.53
C ASN A 764 -1.91 -44.35 -1.68
N SER A 765 -2.93 -45.21 -1.80
CA SER A 765 -4.04 -45.03 -2.74
C SER A 765 -4.86 -43.75 -2.52
N GLN A 766 -5.00 -43.29 -1.27
CA GLN A 766 -5.75 -42.07 -0.94
C GLN A 766 -4.95 -40.81 -1.25
N ILE A 767 -3.65 -40.79 -0.96
CA ILE A 767 -2.75 -39.68 -1.34
C ILE A 767 -2.82 -39.45 -2.85
N TRP A 768 -2.70 -40.52 -3.63
CA TRP A 768 -2.76 -40.41 -5.09
C TRP A 768 -4.16 -40.16 -5.63
N ALA A 769 -5.22 -40.62 -4.95
CA ALA A 769 -6.59 -40.25 -5.30
C ALA A 769 -6.78 -38.74 -5.17
N ASN A 770 -6.34 -38.14 -4.07
CA ASN A 770 -6.44 -36.71 -3.82
C ASN A 770 -5.61 -35.88 -4.81
N TYR A 771 -4.36 -36.30 -5.06
CA TYR A 771 -3.53 -35.69 -6.10
C TYR A 771 -4.23 -35.70 -7.47
N THR A 772 -4.75 -36.87 -7.87
CA THR A 772 -5.41 -37.02 -9.16
C THR A 772 -6.73 -36.25 -9.23
N GLU A 773 -7.46 -36.18 -8.12
CA GLU A 773 -8.67 -35.37 -8.00
C GLU A 773 -8.34 -33.89 -8.17
N GLY A 774 -7.40 -33.35 -7.40
CA GLY A 774 -6.94 -31.96 -7.51
C GLY A 774 -6.46 -31.61 -8.93
N TYR A 775 -5.61 -32.46 -9.53
CA TYR A 775 -5.14 -32.27 -10.90
C TYR A 775 -6.28 -32.22 -11.92
N ASN A 776 -7.23 -33.16 -11.83
CA ASN A 776 -8.35 -33.22 -12.77
C ASN A 776 -9.35 -32.08 -12.58
N ASN A 777 -9.55 -31.62 -11.35
CA ASN A 777 -10.47 -30.52 -11.07
C ASN A 777 -9.86 -29.19 -11.53
N ALA A 778 -8.54 -29.02 -11.38
CA ALA A 778 -7.79 -27.90 -11.92
C ALA A 778 -7.62 -27.90 -13.45
N LEU A 779 -8.11 -28.91 -14.16
CA LEU A 779 -8.20 -28.92 -15.64
C LEU A 779 -9.61 -28.60 -16.16
N LYS A 780 -10.59 -28.49 -15.26
CA LYS A 780 -11.98 -28.12 -15.57
C LYS A 780 -12.19 -26.65 -15.28
#